data_AF-A0A2J6ST33-F1
#
_entry.id   AF-A0A2J6ST33-F1
#
_cell.length_a   1.000
_cell.length_b   1.000
_cell.length_c   1.000
_cell.angle_alpha   90.00
_cell.angle_beta   90.00
_cell.angle_gamma   90.00
#
_symmetry.space_group_name_H-M   'P 1'
#
loop_
_entity.id
_entity.type
_entity.pdbx_description
1 polymer ?
#
loop_
_entity_poly.entity_id
_entity_poly.type
_entity_poly.pdbx_seq_one_letter_code
_entity_poly.pdbx_strand_id
1 'polypeptide(L)'
;MSSFQLPSVHRCKMIVTQRNDNARTGLNSNETILNQANVSGANFGKIFERIVDGSVYAQPLVVKNVLLPGQSEPLDVLYVATMHNSVYCFYAAHSNITAPLWKQNLGPSIQLPDGDVGGFGYRDIAWEVGILSTPVIDTTANAIFVVSTGPDPSQGMKVIHTLWKLGLDGAKQGSVQLNANHNAIQFSSNRQNQRPALTLANGTVYIAFASYGDTRDYQGWILGYSAATLSHNNTFTTAPNYKSGDFGAGIWQAGNGLAVDGEGNLYCMTGNGEDTGDWSESVLKLSPGLDKVLSFFTPSNKHNLNISDEDFGSSGVVLIPGTNFVIGGGKASILYLMDRGNLGGFNTTQNSVVASLNVAAGEDPTKTHHIHGAPAYYNGPDGPRLYVWPENSYPKAVSFAGSSPNLTVSSIGTLTDPENIPGGSYGMPGGILSVSSDGTKPGTGILWANHPYTGDANQDVRPGILRAFDPYDLTKVLYHSRQNSMRDDFGNMAKFCCPTILGGRVYQATMGGIQSKQWLQIDTTNVTPALANQNDNRLAAAFLGTDGQINVNSSPDGLLWDNNTRRLVAGQHSNLSPGLAFNSNGTTYLGWVGLDSNINIMQTSSAALDGWEFQKRTLDQSNTGVSLAFSNGMLIVAWTGNDPNESLNVATTIDGGASWKTKVTLVDSSQSKPALVMNGNILVLAWTGRDSLAQVNVMTCSDLNSLQFSNKVTIGTARASSTPAMDFDNDGVPWLVWNGPGPQNLLSSITSESSNTSGFTDQRARVRTFQDDSSPSGPAFCRFKGRMIMAWEGGDHALNYAVVGRGSVAVYGLFGGTNNLIQHDEL
;
A
#
# COMPACT_ATOMS: atom_id res chain seq x y z
N MET A 1 5.43 30.19 -52.88
CA MET A 1 5.60 28.83 -52.35
C MET A 1 6.49 28.90 -51.12
N SER A 2 5.94 28.63 -49.94
CA SER A 2 6.68 28.51 -48.68
C SER A 2 5.71 27.94 -47.64
N SER A 3 5.60 26.61 -47.57
CA SER A 3 4.78 25.93 -46.58
C SER A 3 5.50 25.97 -45.23
N PHE A 4 4.94 26.69 -44.25
CA PHE A 4 5.29 26.48 -42.85
C PHE A 4 4.82 25.08 -42.44
N GLN A 5 5.75 24.15 -42.23
CA GLN A 5 5.47 22.98 -41.41
C GLN A 5 5.42 23.44 -39.94
N LEU A 6 4.32 23.15 -39.26
CA LEU A 6 4.25 23.26 -37.80
C LEU A 6 5.18 22.21 -37.18
N PRO A 7 5.88 22.51 -36.06
CA PRO A 7 6.68 21.52 -35.37
C PRO A 7 5.83 20.33 -34.94
N SER A 8 6.37 19.12 -35.09
CA SER A 8 5.72 17.92 -34.59
C SER A 8 5.70 17.93 -33.07
N VAL A 9 4.53 18.24 -32.49
CA VAL A 9 4.28 18.14 -31.05
C VAL A 9 4.55 16.70 -30.62
N HIS A 10 5.65 16.48 -29.90
CA HIS A 10 5.97 15.21 -29.28
C HIS A 10 4.87 14.86 -28.28
N ARG A 11 3.96 13.95 -28.67
CA ARG A 11 2.87 13.49 -27.80
C ARG A 11 3.42 12.58 -26.70
N CYS A 12 4.03 13.16 -25.67
CA CYS A 12 4.38 12.41 -24.48
C CYS A 12 3.09 11.92 -23.79
N LYS A 13 2.79 10.62 -23.88
CA LYS A 13 1.57 10.01 -23.33
C LYS A 13 1.62 10.07 -21.80
N MET A 14 0.75 10.91 -21.22
CA MET A 14 0.52 10.96 -19.77
C MET A 14 -0.27 9.73 -19.31
N ILE A 15 -0.11 9.32 -18.06
CA ILE A 15 -0.85 8.20 -17.46
C ILE A 15 -1.99 8.77 -16.62
N VAL A 16 -3.12 9.01 -17.29
CA VAL A 16 -4.30 9.73 -16.73
C VAL A 16 -5.47 8.81 -16.32
N THR A 17 -5.37 7.50 -16.60
CA THR A 17 -6.36 6.50 -16.23
C THR A 17 -5.69 5.14 -16.05
N GLN A 18 -6.39 4.22 -15.38
CA GLN A 18 -5.94 2.85 -15.16
C GLN A 18 -5.58 2.16 -16.49
N ARG A 19 -4.43 1.47 -16.51
CA ARG A 19 -3.87 0.81 -17.71
C ARG A 19 -3.67 1.71 -18.92
N ASN A 20 -3.37 2.99 -18.67
CA ASN A 20 -2.79 3.96 -19.59
C ASN A 20 -3.72 4.48 -20.72
N ASP A 21 -4.85 3.84 -20.99
CA ASP A 21 -5.88 4.29 -21.94
C ASP A 21 -7.23 3.61 -21.71
N ASN A 22 -8.28 4.19 -22.33
CA ASN A 22 -9.63 3.63 -22.30
C ASN A 22 -9.79 2.29 -23.03
N ALA A 23 -8.82 1.86 -23.86
CA ALA A 23 -8.81 0.50 -24.41
C ALA A 23 -8.27 -0.54 -23.40
N ARG A 24 -7.79 -0.08 -22.23
CA ARG A 24 -7.25 -0.86 -21.10
C ARG A 24 -6.02 -1.71 -21.47
N THR A 25 -5.27 -1.26 -22.48
CA THR A 25 -4.15 -2.03 -23.07
C THR A 25 -3.03 -2.34 -22.07
N GLY A 26 -2.82 -1.49 -21.06
CA GLY A 26 -1.66 -1.55 -20.17
C GLY A 26 -0.36 -1.07 -20.83
N LEU A 27 -0.42 -0.47 -22.03
CA LEU A 27 0.75 -0.10 -22.84
C LEU A 27 1.07 1.41 -22.73
N ASN A 28 2.30 1.73 -22.31
CA ASN A 28 2.92 3.01 -22.61
C ASN A 28 3.95 2.85 -23.73
N SER A 29 3.53 3.13 -24.96
CA SER A 29 4.38 3.06 -26.16
C SER A 29 5.21 4.33 -26.41
N ASN A 30 5.44 5.16 -25.39
CA ASN A 30 6.22 6.41 -25.47
C ASN A 30 7.30 6.48 -24.38
N GLU A 31 7.74 5.32 -23.88
CA GLU A 31 8.85 5.21 -22.93
C GLU A 31 10.16 5.09 -23.73
N THR A 32 10.89 6.20 -23.81
CA THR A 32 12.11 6.31 -24.63
C THR A 32 13.40 6.05 -23.85
N ILE A 33 13.34 5.95 -22.52
CA ILE A 33 14.53 5.85 -21.66
C ILE A 33 14.75 4.40 -21.22
N LEU A 34 13.73 3.72 -20.67
CA LEU A 34 13.86 2.32 -20.26
C LEU A 34 13.84 1.38 -21.47
N ASN A 35 14.81 0.46 -21.54
CA ASN A 35 14.93 -0.55 -22.58
C ASN A 35 15.64 -1.80 -22.05
N GLN A 36 15.68 -2.87 -22.85
CA GLN A 36 16.23 -4.16 -22.44
C GLN A 36 17.73 -4.14 -22.12
N ALA A 37 18.48 -3.14 -22.59
CA ALA A 37 19.93 -3.03 -22.34
C ALA A 37 20.26 -2.30 -21.04
N ASN A 38 19.35 -1.48 -20.51
CA ASN A 38 19.59 -0.69 -19.29
C ASN A 38 18.75 -1.09 -18.07
N VAL A 39 17.63 -1.79 -18.25
CA VAL A 39 16.88 -2.40 -17.14
C VAL A 39 17.55 -3.71 -16.71
N SER A 40 18.49 -3.60 -15.77
CA SER A 40 19.17 -4.73 -15.12
C SER A 40 19.57 -4.38 -13.69
N GLY A 41 19.75 -5.37 -12.80
CA GLY A 41 20.06 -5.11 -11.37
C GLY A 41 21.34 -4.30 -11.10
N ALA A 42 22.24 -4.19 -12.09
CA ALA A 42 23.44 -3.36 -12.03
C ALA A 42 23.19 -1.87 -12.36
N ASN A 43 22.22 -1.58 -13.23
CA ASN A 43 21.98 -0.25 -13.79
C ASN A 43 20.63 0.37 -13.37
N PHE A 44 19.70 -0.45 -12.89
CA PHE A 44 18.32 -0.10 -12.54
C PHE A 44 17.94 -0.65 -11.16
N GLY A 45 17.13 0.09 -10.42
CA GLY A 45 16.58 -0.32 -9.12
C GLY A 45 15.76 0.77 -8.45
N LYS A 46 15.39 0.57 -7.18
CA LYS A 46 14.61 1.56 -6.42
C LYS A 46 15.49 2.78 -6.13
N ILE A 47 15.00 3.96 -6.50
CA ILE A 47 15.73 5.23 -6.37
C ILE A 47 15.18 6.12 -5.25
N PHE A 48 13.88 6.02 -4.95
CA PHE A 48 13.24 6.66 -3.79
C PHE A 48 11.83 6.10 -3.54
N GLU A 49 11.17 6.58 -2.50
CA GLU A 49 9.80 6.23 -2.13
C GLU A 49 8.99 7.51 -1.84
N ARG A 50 7.67 7.45 -2.07
CA ARG A 50 6.69 8.42 -1.57
C ARG A 50 5.87 7.76 -0.48
N ILE A 51 6.06 8.17 0.76
CA ILE A 51 5.30 7.64 1.91
C ILE A 51 3.93 8.32 1.95
N VAL A 52 2.88 7.56 2.24
CA VAL A 52 1.50 8.04 2.33
C VAL A 52 0.79 7.44 3.56
N ASP A 53 -0.38 7.99 3.89
CA ASP A 53 -1.12 7.70 5.13
C ASP A 53 -1.96 6.40 5.14
N GLY A 54 -2.07 5.69 4.02
CA GLY A 54 -2.82 4.44 3.93
C GLY A 54 -2.43 3.61 2.70
N SER A 55 -2.90 2.37 2.64
CA SER A 55 -2.59 1.44 1.54
C SER A 55 -2.97 2.04 0.19
N VAL A 56 -2.17 1.75 -0.84
CA VAL A 56 -2.40 2.25 -2.20
C VAL A 56 -2.89 1.10 -3.07
N TYR A 57 -4.22 0.89 -3.13
CA TYR A 57 -4.83 -0.06 -4.07
C TYR A 57 -5.03 0.55 -5.47
N ALA A 58 -5.16 1.87 -5.55
CA ALA A 58 -5.27 2.63 -6.79
C ALA A 58 -3.94 2.66 -7.57
N GLN A 59 -3.99 2.52 -8.89
CA GLN A 59 -2.81 2.73 -9.74
C GLN A 59 -2.34 4.20 -9.65
N PRO A 60 -1.06 4.47 -9.32
CA PRO A 60 -0.54 5.83 -9.30
C PRO A 60 -0.56 6.45 -10.71
N LEU A 61 -1.06 7.69 -10.82
CA LEU A 61 -1.21 8.39 -12.11
C LEU A 61 -0.12 9.44 -12.26
N VAL A 62 0.38 9.64 -13.48
CA VAL A 62 1.47 10.59 -13.77
C VAL A 62 1.08 11.54 -14.88
N VAL A 63 1.08 12.83 -14.56
CA VAL A 63 0.71 13.92 -15.47
C VAL A 63 1.94 14.80 -15.68
N LYS A 64 2.15 15.25 -16.92
CA LYS A 64 3.29 16.09 -17.29
C LYS A 64 2.88 17.55 -17.41
N ASN A 65 3.84 18.45 -17.22
CA ASN A 65 3.67 19.89 -17.44
C ASN A 65 2.46 20.51 -16.69
N VAL A 66 2.23 20.11 -15.43
CA VAL A 66 1.19 20.69 -14.58
C VAL A 66 1.72 21.95 -13.90
N LEU A 67 1.15 23.11 -14.21
CA LEU A 67 1.44 24.35 -13.51
C LEU A 67 0.65 24.40 -12.20
N LEU A 68 1.35 24.32 -11.06
CA LEU A 68 0.74 24.37 -9.72
C LEU A 68 0.85 25.79 -9.11
N PRO A 69 -0.09 26.18 -8.23
CA PRO A 69 0.00 27.45 -7.50
C PRO A 69 1.35 27.61 -6.78
N GLY A 70 1.97 28.79 -6.94
CA GLY A 70 3.26 29.11 -6.33
C GLY A 70 4.49 28.51 -7.03
N GLN A 71 4.32 27.73 -8.10
CA GLN A 71 5.43 27.30 -8.96
C GLN A 71 5.61 28.28 -10.12
N SER A 72 6.86 28.58 -10.47
CA SER A 72 7.18 29.42 -11.64
C SER A 72 7.06 28.67 -12.96
N GLU A 73 7.29 27.36 -12.95
CA GLU A 73 7.33 26.50 -14.13
C GLU A 73 6.41 25.27 -13.97
N PRO A 74 5.93 24.68 -15.09
CA PRO A 74 5.16 23.44 -15.06
C PRO A 74 5.99 22.23 -14.57
N LEU A 75 5.32 21.28 -13.90
CA LEU A 75 5.95 20.14 -13.25
C LEU A 75 5.43 18.78 -13.76
N ASP A 76 6.31 17.78 -13.79
CA ASP A 76 5.92 16.37 -13.87
C ASP A 76 5.52 15.86 -12.47
N VAL A 77 4.25 15.48 -12.32
CA VAL A 77 3.61 15.19 -11.03
C VAL A 77 2.99 13.80 -10.96
N LEU A 78 3.05 13.21 -9.77
CA LEU A 78 2.53 11.90 -9.41
C LEU A 78 1.31 12.07 -8.49
N TYR A 79 0.15 11.59 -8.91
CA TYR A 79 -1.05 11.51 -8.08
C TYR A 79 -1.20 10.12 -7.46
N VAL A 80 -1.46 10.09 -6.15
CA VAL A 80 -1.62 8.87 -5.36
C VAL A 80 -2.90 8.99 -4.54
N ALA A 81 -3.77 7.99 -4.59
CA ALA A 81 -4.96 7.90 -3.76
C ALA A 81 -4.83 6.75 -2.76
N THR A 82 -5.27 6.97 -1.52
CA THR A 82 -5.11 6.00 -0.42
C THR A 82 -6.45 5.50 0.12
N MET A 83 -6.40 4.31 0.73
CA MET A 83 -7.52 3.77 1.52
C MET A 83 -7.89 4.64 2.73
N HIS A 84 -7.09 5.65 3.07
CA HIS A 84 -7.38 6.64 4.10
C HIS A 84 -8.14 7.88 3.56
N ASN A 85 -8.71 7.76 2.35
CA ASN A 85 -9.41 8.84 1.63
C ASN A 85 -8.55 10.10 1.37
N SER A 86 -7.23 9.96 1.35
CA SER A 86 -6.31 11.02 0.97
C SER A 86 -5.91 10.91 -0.48
N VAL A 87 -5.91 12.05 -1.17
CA VAL A 87 -5.27 12.23 -2.48
C VAL A 87 -4.01 13.06 -2.26
N TYR A 88 -2.89 12.59 -2.77
CA TYR A 88 -1.59 13.25 -2.72
C TYR A 88 -1.14 13.64 -4.13
N CYS A 89 -0.44 14.77 -4.22
CA CYS A 89 0.38 15.13 -5.36
C CYS A 89 1.85 15.22 -4.93
N PHE A 90 2.74 14.54 -5.65
CA PHE A 90 4.19 14.59 -5.43
C PHE A 90 4.91 14.98 -6.72
N TYR A 91 6.15 15.47 -6.60
CA TYR A 91 7.07 15.47 -7.74
C TYR A 91 7.26 14.03 -8.23
N ALA A 92 7.06 13.79 -9.52
CA ALA A 92 7.27 12.46 -10.11
C ALA A 92 8.75 12.08 -10.19
N ALA A 93 9.65 13.07 -10.36
CA ALA A 93 11.05 12.82 -10.72
C ALA A 93 12.09 13.05 -9.60
N HIS A 94 11.83 13.95 -8.65
CA HIS A 94 12.84 14.49 -7.71
C HIS A 94 12.97 13.69 -6.41
N SER A 95 14.01 12.85 -6.29
CA SER A 95 14.22 12.00 -5.10
C SER A 95 14.38 12.78 -3.79
N ASN A 96 15.02 13.95 -3.85
CA ASN A 96 15.32 14.82 -2.70
C ASN A 96 14.09 15.57 -2.14
N ILE A 97 12.97 15.62 -2.86
CA ILE A 97 11.73 16.25 -2.39
C ILE A 97 10.77 15.15 -1.96
N THR A 98 10.74 14.86 -0.67
CA THR A 98 9.93 13.78 -0.08
C THR A 98 8.53 14.23 0.33
N ALA A 99 8.37 15.50 0.71
CA ALA A 99 7.08 16.09 1.03
C ALA A 99 6.17 16.16 -0.22
N PRO A 100 4.85 16.01 -0.06
CA PRO A 100 3.92 16.24 -1.16
C PRO A 100 3.86 17.73 -1.54
N LEU A 101 3.60 17.99 -2.81
CA LEU A 101 3.22 19.30 -3.34
C LEU A 101 1.89 19.76 -2.73
N TRP A 102 0.95 18.82 -2.57
CA TRP A 102 -0.26 18.98 -1.77
C TRP A 102 -0.81 17.62 -1.31
N LYS A 103 -1.58 17.63 -0.22
CA LYS A 103 -2.38 16.50 0.28
C LYS A 103 -3.81 16.99 0.53
N GLN A 104 -4.80 16.28 0.02
CA GLN A 104 -6.22 16.56 0.26
C GLN A 104 -6.90 15.31 0.82
N ASN A 105 -7.28 15.35 2.09
CA ASN A 105 -8.15 14.32 2.68
C ASN A 105 -9.63 14.63 2.36
N LEU A 106 -10.40 13.59 2.03
CA LEU A 106 -11.79 13.67 1.58
C LEU A 106 -12.81 13.28 2.66
N GLY A 107 -12.37 12.90 3.85
CA GLY A 107 -13.18 12.43 4.98
C GLY A 107 -12.64 11.12 5.57
N PRO A 108 -13.18 10.66 6.71
CA PRO A 108 -12.78 9.38 7.29
C PRO A 108 -13.13 8.20 6.38
N SER A 109 -12.30 7.15 6.42
CA SER A 109 -12.54 5.84 5.79
C SER A 109 -13.39 4.93 6.70
N ILE A 110 -13.97 3.86 6.14
CA ILE A 110 -14.59 2.80 6.94
C ILE A 110 -13.49 1.88 7.48
N GLN A 111 -13.42 1.65 8.79
CA GLN A 111 -12.40 0.78 9.40
C GLN A 111 -12.89 -0.67 9.39
N LEU A 112 -12.03 -1.63 9.05
CA LEU A 112 -12.36 -3.05 8.97
C LEU A 112 -11.78 -3.86 10.14
N PRO A 113 -12.48 -4.88 10.66
CA PRO A 113 -13.78 -5.37 10.19
C PRO A 113 -14.94 -4.45 10.61
N ASP A 114 -15.88 -4.26 9.68
CA ASP A 114 -17.14 -3.56 9.89
C ASP A 114 -18.31 -4.53 9.64
N GLY A 115 -19.37 -4.47 10.45
CA GLY A 115 -20.51 -5.38 10.31
C GLY A 115 -21.36 -5.13 9.06
N ASP A 116 -21.35 -3.90 8.54
CA ASP A 116 -22.10 -3.52 7.35
C ASP A 116 -21.33 -3.79 6.04
N VAL A 117 -20.00 -3.99 6.09
CA VAL A 117 -19.13 -4.19 4.92
C VAL A 117 -18.60 -5.62 4.86
N GLY A 118 -19.13 -6.43 3.96
CA GLY A 118 -18.66 -7.81 3.71
C GLY A 118 -18.99 -8.84 4.79
N GLY A 119 -19.60 -8.41 5.90
CA GLY A 119 -20.02 -9.30 6.98
C GLY A 119 -18.89 -9.80 7.88
N PHE A 120 -19.23 -10.73 8.78
CA PHE A 120 -18.30 -11.22 9.78
C PHE A 120 -17.18 -12.07 9.15
N GLY A 121 -15.94 -11.62 9.31
CA GLY A 121 -14.76 -12.29 8.75
C GLY A 121 -14.35 -11.80 7.35
N TYR A 122 -14.89 -10.69 6.85
CA TYR A 122 -14.43 -10.07 5.60
C TYR A 122 -12.95 -9.69 5.64
N ARG A 123 -12.17 -10.14 4.63
CA ARG A 123 -10.70 -9.98 4.59
C ARG A 123 -10.10 -9.64 3.21
N ASP A 124 -10.88 -9.54 2.15
CA ASP A 124 -10.38 -9.25 0.78
C ASP A 124 -9.83 -7.80 0.62
N ILE A 125 -10.09 -6.96 1.62
CA ILE A 125 -9.51 -5.62 1.81
C ILE A 125 -8.98 -5.56 3.24
N ALA A 126 -7.73 -5.12 3.41
CA ALA A 126 -7.10 -5.04 4.73
C ALA A 126 -7.32 -3.67 5.40
N TRP A 127 -7.66 -3.72 6.69
CA TRP A 127 -7.72 -2.61 7.67
C TRP A 127 -8.76 -1.51 7.44
N GLU A 128 -8.98 -1.02 6.22
CA GLU A 128 -9.93 0.06 5.96
C GLU A 128 -10.40 0.11 4.50
N VAL A 129 -11.57 0.70 4.26
CA VAL A 129 -12.14 1.00 2.94
C VAL A 129 -12.25 2.52 2.76
N GLY A 130 -11.50 3.05 1.81
CA GLY A 130 -11.54 4.45 1.39
C GLY A 130 -11.54 4.55 -0.14
N ILE A 131 -10.54 5.23 -0.73
CA ILE A 131 -10.39 5.27 -2.19
C ILE A 131 -9.74 3.97 -2.66
N LEU A 132 -10.58 3.00 -3.03
CA LEU A 132 -10.15 1.69 -3.51
C LEU A 132 -9.83 1.68 -5.01
N SER A 133 -10.62 2.41 -5.80
CA SER A 133 -10.50 2.44 -7.25
C SER A 133 -9.40 3.39 -7.73
N THR A 134 -8.87 3.12 -8.94
CA THR A 134 -7.98 4.08 -9.59
C THR A 134 -8.78 5.31 -10.06
N PRO A 135 -8.35 6.55 -9.72
CA PRO A 135 -8.91 7.78 -10.25
C PRO A 135 -8.90 7.89 -11.77
N VAL A 136 -9.53 8.94 -12.30
CA VAL A 136 -9.37 9.35 -13.71
C VAL A 136 -9.14 10.85 -13.80
N ILE A 137 -8.22 11.25 -14.67
CA ILE A 137 -7.79 12.64 -14.84
C ILE A 137 -8.26 13.19 -16.20
N ASP A 138 -8.90 14.35 -16.16
CA ASP A 138 -9.13 15.21 -17.33
C ASP A 138 -8.13 16.37 -17.29
N THR A 139 -7.08 16.28 -18.10
CA THR A 139 -6.06 17.34 -18.21
C THR A 139 -6.57 18.57 -18.94
N THR A 140 -7.68 18.47 -19.70
CA THR A 140 -8.28 19.62 -20.41
C THR A 140 -9.18 20.42 -19.46
N ALA A 141 -9.92 19.73 -18.60
CA ALA A 141 -10.73 20.35 -17.55
C ALA A 141 -9.93 20.69 -16.27
N ASN A 142 -8.62 20.42 -16.25
CA ASN A 142 -7.74 20.56 -15.09
C ASN A 142 -8.31 19.87 -13.82
N ALA A 143 -8.77 18.63 -13.97
CA ALA A 143 -9.52 17.92 -12.93
C ALA A 143 -9.09 16.46 -12.75
N ILE A 144 -9.13 15.99 -11.50
CA ILE A 144 -9.07 14.58 -11.12
C ILE A 144 -10.40 14.17 -10.47
N PHE A 145 -10.95 13.04 -10.93
CA PHE A 145 -12.16 12.43 -10.41
C PHE A 145 -11.84 11.22 -9.56
N VAL A 146 -12.44 11.14 -8.38
CA VAL A 146 -12.12 10.16 -7.33
C VAL A 146 -13.39 9.73 -6.62
N VAL A 147 -13.54 8.45 -6.26
CA VAL A 147 -14.60 8.00 -5.33
C VAL A 147 -13.99 7.66 -3.98
N SER A 148 -14.53 8.27 -2.92
CA SER A 148 -14.19 7.95 -1.53
C SER A 148 -15.31 7.16 -0.87
N THR A 149 -14.97 6.13 -0.08
CA THR A 149 -15.91 5.41 0.79
C THR A 149 -15.74 5.87 2.24
N GLY A 150 -16.83 6.18 2.93
CA GLY A 150 -16.79 6.67 4.31
C GLY A 150 -18.16 6.66 5.00
N PRO A 151 -18.24 7.05 6.28
CA PRO A 151 -19.50 7.16 7.01
C PRO A 151 -20.32 8.37 6.55
N ASP A 152 -21.65 8.26 6.61
CA ASP A 152 -22.60 9.31 6.27
C ASP A 152 -22.54 10.44 7.33
N PRO A 153 -22.07 11.65 7.01
CA PRO A 153 -21.95 12.74 7.99
C PRO A 153 -23.30 13.20 8.56
N SER A 154 -24.42 12.81 7.93
CA SER A 154 -25.79 13.12 8.38
C SER A 154 -26.51 11.94 9.04
N GLN A 155 -26.05 10.69 8.83
CA GLN A 155 -26.70 9.47 9.33
C GLN A 155 -25.77 8.56 10.17
N GLY A 156 -24.55 9.00 10.48
CA GLY A 156 -23.61 8.27 11.34
C GLY A 156 -22.84 7.18 10.59
N MET A 157 -22.75 5.98 11.18
CA MET A 157 -21.91 4.88 10.69
C MET A 157 -22.31 4.29 9.32
N LYS A 158 -23.43 4.71 8.74
CA LYS A 158 -23.90 4.23 7.43
C LYS A 158 -22.86 4.49 6.35
N VAL A 159 -22.39 3.44 5.68
CA VAL A 159 -21.43 3.53 4.58
C VAL A 159 -22.02 4.27 3.38
N ILE A 160 -21.26 5.23 2.84
CA ILE A 160 -21.59 5.98 1.62
C ILE A 160 -20.40 6.06 0.67
N HIS A 161 -20.68 6.15 -0.62
CA HIS A 161 -19.70 6.54 -1.64
C HIS A 161 -19.93 8.00 -2.05
N THR A 162 -18.85 8.75 -2.25
CA THR A 162 -18.91 10.13 -2.76
C THR A 162 -17.96 10.29 -3.93
N LEU A 163 -18.46 10.74 -5.08
CA LEU A 163 -17.65 11.17 -6.21
C LEU A 163 -17.18 12.61 -5.96
N TRP A 164 -15.88 12.82 -6.04
CA TRP A 164 -15.23 14.13 -5.94
C TRP A 164 -14.66 14.55 -7.29
N LYS A 165 -14.69 15.86 -7.54
CA LYS A 165 -13.91 16.54 -8.56
C LYS A 165 -12.94 17.48 -7.85
N LEU A 166 -11.64 17.21 -7.97
CA LEU A 166 -10.58 18.08 -7.46
C LEU A 166 -9.84 18.69 -8.64
N GLY A 167 -9.25 19.87 -8.44
CA GLY A 167 -8.24 20.38 -9.37
C GLY A 167 -6.95 19.58 -9.30
N LEU A 168 -6.10 19.72 -10.32
CA LEU A 168 -4.73 19.16 -10.29
C LEU A 168 -3.84 19.82 -9.22
N ASP A 169 -4.28 20.94 -8.67
CA ASP A 169 -3.77 21.66 -7.49
C ASP A 169 -4.37 21.18 -6.16
N GLY A 170 -5.27 20.20 -6.18
CA GLY A 170 -5.94 19.63 -5.00
C GLY A 170 -7.17 20.39 -4.54
N ALA A 171 -7.51 21.52 -5.17
CA ALA A 171 -8.67 22.32 -4.79
C ALA A 171 -9.98 21.53 -5.00
N LYS A 172 -10.85 21.47 -3.98
CA LYS A 172 -12.17 20.84 -4.10
C LYS A 172 -13.07 21.66 -5.05
N GLN A 173 -13.29 21.17 -6.26
CA GLN A 173 -14.14 21.81 -7.27
C GLN A 173 -15.62 21.37 -7.18
N GLY A 174 -15.88 20.19 -6.60
CA GLY A 174 -17.24 19.72 -6.33
C GLY A 174 -17.28 18.28 -5.79
N SER A 175 -18.43 17.87 -5.27
CA SER A 175 -18.68 16.51 -4.79
C SER A 175 -20.15 16.13 -4.90
N VAL A 176 -20.45 14.85 -5.12
CA VAL A 176 -21.81 14.30 -5.09
C VAL A 176 -21.82 12.93 -4.42
N GLN A 177 -22.74 12.72 -3.48
CA GLN A 177 -22.97 11.41 -2.89
C GLN A 177 -23.60 10.48 -3.94
N LEU A 178 -23.07 9.27 -4.08
CA LEU A 178 -23.56 8.31 -5.06
C LEU A 178 -24.85 7.68 -4.56
N ASN A 179 -25.91 7.90 -5.33
CA ASN A 179 -27.24 7.37 -5.07
C ASN A 179 -27.93 7.10 -6.41
N ALA A 180 -28.56 5.93 -6.52
CA ALA A 180 -29.23 5.50 -7.74
C ALA A 180 -30.41 4.57 -7.43
N ASN A 181 -31.37 4.54 -8.35
CA ASN A 181 -32.43 3.54 -8.40
C ASN A 181 -32.53 3.05 -9.85
N HIS A 182 -32.70 1.74 -10.03
CA HIS A 182 -32.91 1.14 -11.35
C HIS A 182 -33.87 -0.03 -11.18
N ASN A 183 -34.93 -0.09 -12.00
CA ASN A 183 -36.00 -1.09 -11.91
C ASN A 183 -36.56 -1.29 -10.48
N ALA A 184 -36.79 -0.19 -9.76
CA ALA A 184 -37.22 -0.13 -8.35
C ALA A 184 -36.20 -0.66 -7.31
N ILE A 185 -35.03 -1.15 -7.73
CA ILE A 185 -33.94 -1.57 -6.84
C ILE A 185 -33.13 -0.34 -6.44
N GLN A 186 -32.83 -0.21 -5.15
CA GLN A 186 -32.06 0.91 -4.61
C GLN A 186 -30.56 0.57 -4.53
N PHE A 187 -29.70 1.55 -4.83
CA PHE A 187 -28.26 1.42 -4.63
C PHE A 187 -27.89 1.51 -3.14
N SER A 188 -27.34 0.43 -2.59
CA SER A 188 -26.95 0.31 -1.17
C SER A 188 -25.43 0.28 -1.01
N SER A 189 -24.82 1.41 -0.64
CA SER A 189 -23.36 1.57 -0.60
C SER A 189 -22.63 0.53 0.26
N ASN A 190 -23.19 0.09 1.39
CA ASN A 190 -22.55 -0.94 2.24
C ASN A 190 -22.48 -2.34 1.57
N ARG A 191 -23.27 -2.60 0.53
CA ARG A 191 -23.21 -3.83 -0.27
C ARG A 191 -22.33 -3.72 -1.51
N GLN A 192 -21.95 -2.51 -1.89
CA GLN A 192 -21.47 -2.19 -3.24
C GLN A 192 -19.99 -1.79 -3.24
N ASN A 193 -19.12 -2.74 -3.55
CA ASN A 193 -17.67 -2.57 -3.56
C ASN A 193 -17.21 -1.80 -4.80
N GLN A 194 -16.74 -0.57 -4.59
CA GLN A 194 -16.25 0.32 -5.65
C GLN A 194 -14.78 0.04 -5.97
N ARG A 195 -14.48 -1.18 -6.44
CA ARG A 195 -13.13 -1.60 -6.87
C ARG A 195 -12.76 -1.16 -8.29
N PRO A 196 -13.64 -1.24 -9.32
CA PRO A 196 -13.28 -0.85 -10.69
C PRO A 196 -12.78 0.58 -10.81
N ALA A 197 -11.71 0.79 -11.58
CA ALA A 197 -11.21 2.13 -11.90
C ALA A 197 -12.27 3.00 -12.59
N LEU A 198 -12.25 4.30 -12.29
CA LEU A 198 -13.12 5.27 -12.93
C LEU A 198 -12.81 5.35 -14.43
N THR A 199 -13.85 5.53 -15.23
CA THR A 199 -13.73 5.66 -16.70
C THR A 199 -14.28 7.01 -17.14
N LEU A 200 -13.46 7.81 -17.81
CA LEU A 200 -13.90 9.08 -18.40
C LEU A 200 -14.03 8.92 -19.91
N ALA A 201 -15.26 9.05 -20.41
CA ALA A 201 -15.56 9.08 -21.84
C ALA A 201 -16.88 9.84 -22.05
N ASN A 202 -17.13 10.35 -23.26
CA ASN A 202 -18.44 10.95 -23.61
C ASN A 202 -18.87 12.10 -22.66
N GLY A 203 -17.92 12.87 -22.11
CA GLY A 203 -18.17 13.90 -21.08
C GLY A 203 -18.67 13.36 -19.73
N THR A 204 -18.59 12.05 -19.52
CA THR A 204 -19.19 11.31 -18.40
C THR A 204 -18.13 10.51 -17.65
N VAL A 205 -18.16 10.59 -16.31
CA VAL A 205 -17.43 9.71 -15.40
C VAL A 205 -18.33 8.51 -15.09
N TYR A 206 -17.92 7.34 -15.56
CA TYR A 206 -18.57 6.07 -15.29
C TYR A 206 -17.91 5.37 -14.10
N ILE A 207 -18.73 4.90 -13.16
CA ILE A 207 -18.33 4.27 -11.90
C ILE A 207 -19.03 2.91 -11.82
N ALA A 208 -18.26 1.82 -11.72
CA ALA A 208 -18.78 0.47 -11.64
C ALA A 208 -18.57 -0.17 -10.25
N PHE A 209 -19.41 -1.16 -9.92
CA PHE A 209 -19.50 -1.80 -8.60
C PHE A 209 -19.73 -3.31 -8.66
N ALA A 210 -19.30 -4.00 -7.60
CA ALA A 210 -19.59 -5.40 -7.30
C ALA A 210 -19.90 -5.59 -5.81
N SER A 211 -19.73 -6.79 -5.26
CA SER A 211 -19.98 -7.07 -3.84
C SER A 211 -18.77 -6.83 -2.92
N TYR A 212 -19.04 -6.57 -1.65
CA TYR A 212 -18.10 -6.89 -0.58
C TYR A 212 -18.34 -8.35 -0.15
N GLY A 213 -17.43 -9.26 -0.48
CA GLY A 213 -17.43 -10.65 -0.02
C GLY A 213 -18.73 -11.41 -0.33
N ASP A 214 -19.33 -11.18 -1.50
CA ASP A 214 -20.61 -11.75 -1.94
C ASP A 214 -21.78 -11.63 -0.95
N THR A 215 -21.76 -10.60 -0.11
CA THR A 215 -22.80 -10.36 0.89
C THR A 215 -24.11 -9.94 0.21
N ARG A 216 -25.08 -10.86 0.09
CA ARG A 216 -26.44 -10.55 -0.41
C ARG A 216 -27.10 -9.49 0.46
N ASP A 217 -27.68 -8.40 -0.02
CA ASP A 217 -28.25 -8.19 -1.34
C ASP A 217 -27.34 -7.34 -2.25
N TYR A 218 -26.79 -7.93 -3.31
CA TYR A 218 -25.87 -7.25 -4.23
C TYR A 218 -26.15 -7.57 -5.70
N GLN A 219 -25.87 -6.61 -6.57
CA GLN A 219 -25.77 -6.81 -8.02
C GLN A 219 -24.66 -5.91 -8.58
N GLY A 220 -24.26 -6.09 -9.84
CA GLY A 220 -23.39 -5.14 -10.53
C GLY A 220 -24.13 -3.85 -10.92
N TRP A 221 -23.48 -2.70 -10.73
CA TRP A 221 -23.98 -1.39 -11.13
C TRP A 221 -22.97 -0.66 -12.01
N ILE A 222 -23.47 0.19 -12.90
CA ILE A 222 -22.69 1.27 -13.53
C ILE A 222 -23.48 2.57 -13.41
N LEU A 223 -22.87 3.59 -12.81
CA LEU A 223 -23.43 4.93 -12.67
C LEU A 223 -22.65 5.91 -13.53
N GLY A 224 -23.33 6.73 -14.34
CA GLY A 224 -22.73 7.74 -15.21
C GLY A 224 -23.02 9.16 -14.73
N TYR A 225 -21.98 9.91 -14.36
CA TYR A 225 -22.07 11.30 -13.89
C TYR A 225 -21.41 12.28 -14.87
N SER A 226 -22.02 13.44 -15.10
CA SER A 226 -21.42 14.51 -15.91
C SER A 226 -20.07 14.97 -15.33
N ALA A 227 -19.00 14.89 -16.11
CA ALA A 227 -17.67 15.38 -15.70
C ALA A 227 -17.64 16.90 -15.50
N ALA A 228 -18.52 17.64 -16.18
CA ALA A 228 -18.65 19.08 -16.06
C ALA A 228 -19.31 19.48 -14.72
N THR A 229 -20.45 18.88 -14.41
CA THR A 229 -21.42 19.35 -13.40
C THR A 229 -21.64 18.41 -12.22
N LEU A 230 -21.11 17.18 -12.26
CA LEU A 230 -21.41 16.10 -11.31
C LEU A 230 -22.92 15.75 -11.20
N SER A 231 -23.72 16.08 -12.21
CA SER A 231 -25.10 15.59 -12.32
C SER A 231 -25.10 14.09 -12.62
N HIS A 232 -25.95 13.33 -11.93
CA HIS A 232 -26.21 11.93 -12.28
C HIS A 232 -27.00 11.90 -13.61
N ASN A 233 -26.44 11.27 -14.63
CA ASN A 233 -27.03 11.23 -15.97
C ASN A 233 -27.76 9.90 -16.21
N ASN A 234 -27.06 8.77 -16.01
CA ASN A 234 -27.54 7.44 -16.41
C ASN A 234 -27.18 6.35 -15.38
N THR A 235 -27.94 5.26 -15.36
CA THR A 235 -27.71 4.07 -14.51
C THR A 235 -27.94 2.80 -15.32
N PHE A 236 -27.10 1.79 -15.12
CA PHE A 236 -27.30 0.41 -15.58
C PHE A 236 -27.07 -0.56 -14.43
N THR A 237 -27.81 -1.68 -14.42
CA THR A 237 -27.55 -2.80 -13.50
C THR A 237 -27.48 -4.12 -14.24
N THR A 238 -26.65 -5.03 -13.74
CA THR A 238 -26.37 -6.31 -14.40
C THR A 238 -27.39 -7.41 -14.09
N ALA A 239 -28.24 -7.22 -13.08
CA ALA A 239 -29.38 -8.09 -12.77
C ALA A 239 -30.70 -7.27 -12.83
N PRO A 240 -31.23 -6.96 -14.02
CA PRO A 240 -32.37 -6.04 -14.16
C PRO A 240 -33.69 -6.56 -13.56
N ASN A 241 -33.78 -7.86 -13.25
CA ASN A 241 -34.95 -8.52 -12.66
C ASN A 241 -34.80 -8.84 -11.15
N TYR A 242 -33.74 -8.31 -10.53
CA TYR A 242 -33.30 -8.57 -9.16
C TYR A 242 -34.37 -8.29 -8.10
N LYS A 243 -34.46 -9.17 -7.11
CA LYS A 243 -35.33 -9.10 -5.92
C LYS A 243 -34.49 -9.20 -4.65
N SER A 244 -35.08 -8.81 -3.51
CA SER A 244 -34.38 -8.97 -2.23
C SER A 244 -34.16 -10.46 -1.91
N GLY A 245 -32.94 -10.80 -1.51
CA GLY A 245 -32.43 -12.18 -1.38
C GLY A 245 -31.60 -12.68 -2.56
N ASP A 246 -31.73 -12.06 -3.74
CA ASP A 246 -30.95 -12.42 -4.94
C ASP A 246 -29.50 -11.89 -4.83
N PHE A 247 -28.60 -12.32 -5.73
CA PHE A 247 -27.22 -11.86 -5.78
C PHE A 247 -26.63 -11.91 -7.20
N GLY A 248 -25.50 -11.24 -7.43
CA GLY A 248 -24.60 -11.59 -8.52
C GLY A 248 -24.47 -10.62 -9.70
N ALA A 249 -23.85 -11.12 -10.77
CA ALA A 249 -23.36 -10.40 -11.93
C ALA A 249 -22.51 -9.15 -11.57
N GLY A 250 -21.76 -9.20 -10.46
CA GLY A 250 -20.97 -8.08 -9.97
C GLY A 250 -19.85 -7.68 -10.94
N ILE A 251 -19.61 -6.38 -11.13
CA ILE A 251 -18.53 -5.87 -12.01
C ILE A 251 -17.32 -5.55 -11.12
N TRP A 252 -16.49 -6.54 -10.81
CA TRP A 252 -15.29 -6.33 -9.97
C TRP A 252 -14.00 -6.22 -10.78
N GLN A 253 -13.90 -7.01 -11.86
CA GLN A 253 -12.86 -6.95 -12.90
C GLN A 253 -11.41 -6.84 -12.41
N ALA A 254 -11.07 -7.36 -11.22
CA ALA A 254 -9.80 -7.06 -10.55
C ALA A 254 -9.40 -5.56 -10.60
N GLY A 255 -10.34 -4.64 -10.35
CA GLY A 255 -10.10 -3.20 -10.37
C GLY A 255 -9.90 -2.56 -11.75
N ASN A 256 -10.00 -3.32 -12.84
CA ASN A 256 -9.98 -2.78 -14.19
C ASN A 256 -11.22 -1.90 -14.43
N GLY A 257 -10.99 -0.72 -15.03
CA GLY A 257 -12.08 0.16 -15.42
C GLY A 257 -12.84 -0.38 -16.63
N LEU A 258 -13.97 0.23 -16.97
CA LEU A 258 -14.66 -0.06 -18.23
C LEU A 258 -13.71 0.24 -19.40
N ALA A 259 -13.72 -0.61 -20.42
CA ALA A 259 -13.05 -0.30 -21.68
C ALA A 259 -14.02 0.46 -22.60
N VAL A 260 -13.49 1.34 -23.47
CA VAL A 260 -14.31 2.21 -24.32
C VAL A 260 -13.79 2.18 -25.76
N ASP A 261 -14.68 1.92 -26.73
CA ASP A 261 -14.33 1.94 -28.15
C ASP A 261 -14.38 3.36 -28.75
N GLY A 262 -14.06 3.47 -30.05
CA GLY A 262 -14.05 4.74 -30.77
C GLY A 262 -15.42 5.35 -31.03
N GLU A 263 -16.51 4.61 -30.79
CA GLU A 263 -17.89 5.11 -30.83
C GLU A 263 -18.38 5.57 -29.44
N GLY A 264 -17.57 5.36 -28.40
CA GLY A 264 -17.90 5.65 -27.02
C GLY A 264 -18.64 4.52 -26.29
N ASN A 265 -18.83 3.35 -26.92
CA ASN A 265 -19.50 2.21 -26.29
C ASN A 265 -18.61 1.63 -25.19
N LEU A 266 -19.24 1.18 -24.10
CA LEU A 266 -18.57 0.69 -22.90
C LEU A 266 -18.52 -0.83 -22.89
N TYR A 267 -17.45 -1.39 -22.33
CA TYR A 267 -17.29 -2.83 -22.16
C TYR A 267 -16.89 -3.19 -20.73
N CYS A 268 -17.51 -4.26 -20.19
CA CYS A 268 -17.20 -4.82 -18.88
C CYS A 268 -17.40 -6.33 -18.84
N MET A 269 -16.78 -6.96 -17.84
CA MET A 269 -17.00 -8.35 -17.43
C MET A 269 -17.79 -8.40 -16.13
N THR A 270 -18.63 -9.41 -15.97
CA THR A 270 -19.44 -9.70 -14.78
C THR A 270 -19.08 -11.04 -14.17
N GLY A 271 -19.13 -11.12 -12.84
CA GLY A 271 -18.91 -12.35 -12.08
C GLY A 271 -20.14 -13.26 -11.96
N ASN A 272 -20.06 -14.16 -10.99
CA ASN A 272 -21.07 -15.14 -10.58
C ASN A 272 -22.48 -14.55 -10.29
N GLY A 273 -23.55 -15.33 -10.43
CA GLY A 273 -24.95 -14.93 -10.16
C GLY A 273 -26.01 -16.05 -10.29
N GLU A 274 -27.27 -15.66 -10.47
CA GLU A 274 -28.48 -16.51 -10.29
C GLU A 274 -28.91 -17.27 -11.58
N ASP A 275 -28.02 -17.39 -12.57
CA ASP A 275 -28.20 -18.01 -13.89
C ASP A 275 -29.33 -17.48 -14.80
N THR A 276 -30.38 -16.85 -14.27
CA THR A 276 -31.59 -16.48 -15.01
C THR A 276 -32.03 -15.06 -14.69
N GLY A 277 -32.39 -14.28 -15.72
CA GLY A 277 -32.82 -12.90 -15.55
C GLY A 277 -31.69 -11.90 -15.25
N ASP A 278 -30.43 -12.34 -15.24
CA ASP A 278 -29.23 -11.54 -15.07
C ASP A 278 -28.27 -11.66 -16.28
N TRP A 279 -27.19 -10.88 -16.21
CA TRP A 279 -26.00 -11.01 -17.04
C TRP A 279 -24.82 -11.54 -16.22
N SER A 280 -25.02 -12.63 -15.46
CA SER A 280 -23.91 -13.37 -14.80
C SER A 280 -22.91 -13.88 -15.84
N GLU A 281 -21.64 -14.00 -15.43
CA GLU A 281 -20.58 -14.65 -16.21
C GLU A 281 -20.47 -14.14 -17.66
N SER A 282 -20.49 -12.82 -17.86
CA SER A 282 -20.67 -12.23 -19.19
C SER A 282 -19.70 -11.11 -19.51
N VAL A 283 -19.36 -10.97 -20.79
CA VAL A 283 -18.82 -9.73 -21.37
C VAL A 283 -19.97 -8.95 -21.98
N LEU A 284 -20.14 -7.69 -21.58
CA LEU A 284 -21.19 -6.81 -22.09
C LEU A 284 -20.58 -5.71 -22.97
N LYS A 285 -21.27 -5.38 -24.08
CA LYS A 285 -21.11 -4.11 -24.81
C LYS A 285 -22.33 -3.25 -24.51
N LEU A 286 -22.12 -2.08 -23.92
CA LEU A 286 -23.16 -1.14 -23.51
C LEU A 286 -23.08 0.15 -24.34
N SER A 287 -24.22 0.77 -24.55
CA SER A 287 -24.32 2.12 -25.11
C SER A 287 -23.67 3.18 -24.21
N PRO A 288 -23.18 4.30 -24.77
CA PRO A 288 -22.69 5.46 -24.00
C PRO A 288 -23.70 5.98 -22.96
N GLY A 289 -24.98 5.88 -23.28
CA GLY A 289 -26.11 6.30 -22.45
C GLY A 289 -26.51 5.31 -21.37
N LEU A 290 -25.89 4.13 -21.29
CA LEU A 290 -26.26 3.03 -20.38
C LEU A 290 -27.71 2.52 -20.54
N ASP A 291 -28.43 2.94 -21.59
CA ASP A 291 -29.85 2.62 -21.85
C ASP A 291 -30.04 1.26 -22.57
N LYS A 292 -28.96 0.70 -23.13
CA LYS A 292 -28.98 -0.51 -23.94
C LYS A 292 -27.73 -1.37 -23.74
N VAL A 293 -27.95 -2.68 -23.58
CA VAL A 293 -26.97 -3.72 -23.94
C VAL A 293 -27.01 -3.88 -25.46
N LEU A 294 -25.91 -3.54 -26.13
CA LEU A 294 -25.78 -3.58 -27.60
C LEU A 294 -25.37 -4.98 -28.09
N SER A 295 -24.58 -5.69 -27.29
CA SER A 295 -24.16 -7.08 -27.52
C SER A 295 -23.66 -7.67 -26.22
N PHE A 296 -23.60 -8.99 -26.12
CA PHE A 296 -23.00 -9.69 -24.98
C PHE A 296 -22.40 -11.03 -25.41
N PHE A 297 -21.52 -11.60 -24.59
CA PHE A 297 -21.09 -12.99 -24.65
C PHE A 297 -21.17 -13.59 -23.25
N THR A 298 -21.64 -14.83 -23.16
CA THR A 298 -21.72 -15.61 -21.90
C THR A 298 -21.25 -17.04 -22.21
N PRO A 299 -20.29 -17.63 -21.46
CA PRO A 299 -19.83 -18.98 -21.69
C PRO A 299 -20.95 -20.03 -21.57
N SER A 300 -20.93 -21.04 -22.44
CA SER A 300 -21.94 -22.11 -22.46
C SER A 300 -22.05 -22.89 -21.14
N ASN A 301 -20.97 -22.92 -20.36
CA ASN A 301 -20.87 -23.56 -19.05
C ASN A 301 -21.15 -22.61 -17.86
N LYS A 302 -21.77 -21.44 -18.05
CA LYS A 302 -21.96 -20.43 -17.00
C LYS A 302 -22.53 -20.95 -15.68
N HIS A 303 -23.43 -21.93 -15.72
CA HIS A 303 -23.99 -22.57 -14.52
C HIS A 303 -22.89 -23.16 -13.64
N ASN A 304 -21.92 -23.84 -14.25
CA ASN A 304 -20.79 -24.42 -13.53
C ASN A 304 -19.87 -23.33 -12.98
N LEU A 305 -19.71 -22.20 -13.68
CA LEU A 305 -18.92 -21.07 -13.21
C LEU A 305 -19.57 -20.43 -11.97
N ASN A 306 -20.86 -20.12 -12.07
CA ASN A 306 -21.70 -19.57 -11.01
C ASN A 306 -21.64 -20.40 -9.71
N ILE A 307 -21.83 -21.74 -9.79
CA ILE A 307 -21.85 -22.60 -8.60
C ILE A 307 -20.46 -22.92 -8.02
N SER A 308 -19.39 -22.67 -8.77
CA SER A 308 -18.01 -23.02 -8.40
C SER A 308 -17.16 -21.81 -8.01
N ASP A 309 -17.75 -20.59 -8.01
CA ASP A 309 -17.04 -19.33 -7.87
C ASP A 309 -15.89 -19.17 -8.90
N GLU A 310 -16.13 -19.60 -10.14
CA GLU A 310 -15.16 -19.53 -11.25
C GLU A 310 -15.38 -18.29 -12.14
N ASP A 311 -15.67 -17.15 -11.49
CA ASP A 311 -15.83 -15.79 -12.05
C ASP A 311 -15.09 -15.56 -13.38
N PHE A 312 -15.84 -15.41 -14.47
CA PHE A 312 -15.36 -14.81 -15.70
C PHE A 312 -15.01 -13.33 -15.45
N GLY A 313 -15.77 -12.65 -14.59
CA GLY A 313 -15.59 -11.26 -14.15
C GLY A 313 -14.39 -10.97 -13.25
N SER A 314 -13.49 -11.94 -13.01
CA SER A 314 -12.29 -11.77 -12.19
C SER A 314 -11.17 -10.94 -12.82
N SER A 315 -11.39 -10.49 -14.06
CA SER A 315 -10.44 -9.76 -14.88
C SER A 315 -11.13 -8.65 -15.67
N GLY A 316 -10.36 -7.85 -16.39
CA GLY A 316 -10.88 -6.85 -17.32
C GLY A 316 -10.72 -7.26 -18.78
N VAL A 317 -11.59 -6.73 -19.63
CA VAL A 317 -11.44 -6.81 -21.09
C VAL A 317 -10.38 -5.83 -21.61
N VAL A 318 -9.77 -6.17 -22.75
CA VAL A 318 -8.95 -5.28 -23.57
C VAL A 318 -9.53 -5.18 -24.98
N LEU A 319 -9.66 -3.95 -25.48
CA LEU A 319 -10.01 -3.70 -26.88
C LEU A 319 -8.73 -3.70 -27.71
N ILE A 320 -8.55 -4.70 -28.59
CA ILE A 320 -7.29 -4.91 -29.30
C ILE A 320 -7.08 -3.78 -30.35
N PRO A 321 -6.07 -2.90 -30.19
CA PRO A 321 -5.87 -1.75 -31.07
C PRO A 321 -5.70 -2.15 -32.54
N GLY A 322 -6.29 -1.35 -33.44
CA GLY A 322 -6.23 -1.59 -34.89
C GLY A 322 -7.09 -2.76 -35.41
N THR A 323 -7.89 -3.40 -34.55
CA THR A 323 -8.77 -4.53 -34.92
C THR A 323 -10.22 -4.27 -34.53
N ASN A 324 -11.12 -5.22 -34.84
CA ASN A 324 -12.48 -5.25 -34.29
C ASN A 324 -12.67 -6.20 -33.10
N PHE A 325 -11.60 -6.62 -32.43
CA PHE A 325 -11.67 -7.63 -31.39
C PHE A 325 -11.61 -7.05 -29.96
N VAL A 326 -12.25 -7.77 -29.05
CA VAL A 326 -12.12 -7.63 -27.60
C VAL A 326 -11.74 -8.97 -27.00
N ILE A 327 -10.92 -8.96 -25.95
CA ILE A 327 -10.46 -10.19 -25.28
C ILE A 327 -10.53 -10.03 -23.76
N GLY A 328 -10.93 -11.10 -23.08
CA GLY A 328 -10.98 -11.23 -21.63
C GLY A 328 -10.95 -12.70 -21.21
N GLY A 329 -10.68 -12.97 -19.93
CA GLY A 329 -10.63 -14.32 -19.37
C GLY A 329 -10.59 -14.24 -17.85
N GLY A 330 -11.19 -15.20 -17.16
CA GLY A 330 -11.38 -15.16 -15.71
C GLY A 330 -10.78 -16.37 -14.98
N LYS A 331 -11.40 -16.76 -13.86
CA LYS A 331 -10.91 -17.83 -12.98
C LYS A 331 -10.71 -19.17 -13.71
N ALA A 332 -11.61 -19.53 -14.63
CA ALA A 332 -11.52 -20.76 -15.43
C ALA A 332 -10.32 -20.85 -16.42
N SER A 333 -9.33 -19.94 -16.36
CA SER A 333 -8.09 -19.94 -17.16
C SER A 333 -8.27 -19.83 -18.68
N ILE A 334 -9.47 -19.56 -19.17
CA ILE A 334 -9.75 -19.44 -20.61
C ILE A 334 -9.83 -17.97 -21.01
N LEU A 335 -8.98 -17.57 -21.96
CA LEU A 335 -9.14 -16.34 -22.72
C LEU A 335 -10.16 -16.57 -23.84
N TYR A 336 -11.10 -15.64 -24.00
CA TYR A 336 -12.07 -15.60 -25.10
C TYR A 336 -11.81 -14.35 -25.95
N LEU A 337 -11.60 -14.56 -27.25
CA LEU A 337 -11.52 -13.50 -28.26
C LEU A 337 -12.89 -13.35 -28.92
N MET A 338 -13.46 -12.15 -28.88
CA MET A 338 -14.82 -11.86 -29.39
C MET A 338 -14.78 -10.73 -30.42
N ASP A 339 -15.72 -10.73 -31.38
CA ASP A 339 -15.90 -9.64 -32.33
C ASP A 339 -16.79 -8.54 -31.71
N ARG A 340 -16.33 -7.28 -31.72
CA ARG A 340 -17.07 -6.15 -31.13
C ARG A 340 -18.35 -5.77 -31.85
N GLY A 341 -18.57 -6.27 -33.07
CA GLY A 341 -19.82 -6.17 -33.82
C GLY A 341 -20.85 -7.24 -33.43
N ASN A 342 -20.38 -8.40 -32.97
CA ASN A 342 -21.22 -9.46 -32.39
C ASN A 342 -20.40 -10.31 -31.42
N LEU A 343 -20.57 -10.11 -30.12
CA LEU A 343 -19.74 -10.76 -29.10
C LEU A 343 -19.93 -12.28 -29.03
N GLY A 344 -21.09 -12.79 -29.42
CA GLY A 344 -21.38 -14.24 -29.53
C GLY A 344 -22.68 -14.69 -28.84
N GLY A 345 -23.25 -13.87 -27.96
CA GLY A 345 -24.46 -14.19 -27.18
C GLY A 345 -24.24 -15.29 -26.15
N PHE A 346 -25.33 -15.97 -25.77
CA PHE A 346 -25.31 -17.18 -24.95
C PHE A 346 -25.88 -18.35 -25.76
N ASN A 347 -25.25 -19.52 -25.64
CA ASN A 347 -25.74 -20.78 -26.18
C ASN A 347 -25.30 -21.91 -25.24
N THR A 348 -26.21 -22.83 -24.90
CA THR A 348 -26.00 -23.85 -23.87
C THR A 348 -25.07 -24.99 -24.28
N THR A 349 -24.72 -25.13 -25.57
CA THR A 349 -23.90 -26.24 -26.07
C THR A 349 -22.55 -25.81 -26.65
N GLN A 350 -22.39 -24.55 -27.07
CA GLN A 350 -21.15 -24.06 -27.67
C GLN A 350 -20.93 -22.56 -27.46
N ASN A 351 -19.66 -22.13 -27.46
CA ASN A 351 -19.28 -20.71 -27.41
C ASN A 351 -19.14 -20.16 -28.84
N SER A 352 -19.92 -19.15 -29.19
CA SER A 352 -19.88 -18.49 -30.51
C SER A 352 -18.87 -17.35 -30.56
N VAL A 353 -17.66 -17.59 -30.05
CA VAL A 353 -16.55 -16.62 -30.01
C VAL A 353 -15.63 -16.78 -31.22
N VAL A 354 -14.78 -15.79 -31.46
CA VAL A 354 -13.82 -15.79 -32.58
C VAL A 354 -12.70 -16.81 -32.34
N ALA A 355 -12.21 -16.92 -31.10
CA ALA A 355 -11.32 -17.98 -30.63
C ALA A 355 -11.36 -18.09 -29.10
N SER A 356 -10.86 -19.20 -28.56
CA SER A 356 -10.60 -19.34 -27.13
C SER A 356 -9.28 -20.08 -26.87
N LEU A 357 -8.62 -19.78 -25.76
CA LEU A 357 -7.36 -20.41 -25.35
C LEU A 357 -7.35 -20.66 -23.84
N ASN A 358 -7.25 -21.92 -23.41
CA ASN A 358 -6.91 -22.24 -22.03
C ASN A 358 -5.42 -21.98 -21.81
N VAL A 359 -5.09 -21.01 -20.96
CA VAL A 359 -3.70 -20.58 -20.69
C VAL A 359 -3.05 -21.34 -19.53
N ALA A 360 -3.71 -22.36 -18.98
CA ALA A 360 -3.15 -23.33 -18.03
C ALA A 360 -3.17 -24.77 -18.58
N ALA A 361 -3.34 -24.95 -19.90
CA ALA A 361 -3.40 -26.26 -20.53
C ALA A 361 -2.09 -27.05 -20.32
N GLY A 362 -2.17 -28.17 -19.60
CA GLY A 362 -1.03 -29.03 -19.27
C GLY A 362 -0.33 -28.71 -17.94
N GLU A 363 -0.83 -27.74 -17.18
CA GLU A 363 -0.39 -27.46 -15.80
C GLU A 363 -1.13 -28.36 -14.78
N ASP A 364 -0.78 -28.27 -13.49
CA ASP A 364 -1.27 -29.18 -12.43
C ASP A 364 -2.78 -29.00 -12.17
N PRO A 365 -3.65 -29.95 -12.56
CA PRO A 365 -5.09 -29.81 -12.42
C PRO A 365 -5.58 -29.88 -10.97
N THR A 366 -4.68 -30.07 -9.98
CA THR A 366 -5.01 -29.96 -8.55
C THR A 366 -4.87 -28.53 -8.02
N LYS A 367 -4.44 -27.57 -8.86
CA LYS A 367 -4.30 -26.15 -8.53
C LYS A 367 -5.33 -25.29 -9.27
N THR A 368 -5.71 -24.19 -8.64
CA THR A 368 -6.42 -23.09 -9.30
C THR A 368 -5.46 -22.35 -10.21
N HIS A 369 -5.93 -21.92 -11.37
CA HIS A 369 -5.14 -21.16 -12.35
C HIS A 369 -5.90 -19.90 -12.78
N HIS A 370 -6.42 -19.19 -11.79
CA HIS A 370 -7.31 -18.06 -11.98
C HIS A 370 -6.63 -16.83 -12.59
N ILE A 371 -7.31 -16.18 -13.56
CA ILE A 371 -6.84 -14.93 -14.16
C ILE A 371 -7.36 -13.74 -13.34
N HIS A 372 -6.45 -13.05 -12.68
CA HIS A 372 -6.72 -11.98 -11.71
C HIS A 372 -6.27 -10.59 -12.17
N GLY A 373 -6.13 -10.38 -13.48
CA GLY A 373 -5.79 -9.09 -14.07
C GLY A 373 -5.92 -9.11 -15.60
N ALA A 374 -6.36 -7.99 -16.18
CA ALA A 374 -6.58 -7.88 -17.62
C ALA A 374 -5.30 -8.19 -18.43
N PRO A 375 -5.39 -8.89 -19.57
CA PRO A 375 -4.24 -9.14 -20.43
C PRO A 375 -3.53 -7.84 -20.84
N ALA A 376 -2.19 -7.78 -20.84
CA ALA A 376 -1.48 -6.61 -21.35
C ALA A 376 -1.22 -6.74 -22.86
N TYR A 377 -1.44 -5.69 -23.64
CA TYR A 377 -1.24 -5.70 -25.09
C TYR A 377 0.08 -5.03 -25.48
N TYR A 378 0.77 -5.59 -26.48
CA TYR A 378 1.91 -4.94 -27.13
C TYR A 378 1.93 -5.24 -28.62
N ASN A 379 2.09 -4.20 -29.45
CA ASN A 379 2.44 -4.36 -30.86
C ASN A 379 3.95 -4.21 -31.02
N GLY A 380 4.67 -5.33 -31.14
CA GLY A 380 6.11 -5.34 -31.35
C GLY A 380 6.51 -5.09 -32.82
N PRO A 381 7.81 -4.99 -33.13
CA PRO A 381 8.30 -4.91 -34.51
C PRO A 381 7.97 -6.15 -35.35
N ASP A 382 7.69 -7.27 -34.70
CA ASP A 382 7.32 -8.57 -35.27
C ASP A 382 5.83 -8.93 -35.02
N GLY A 383 5.02 -7.98 -34.54
CA GLY A 383 3.56 -8.09 -34.48
C GLY A 383 2.95 -8.07 -33.07
N PRO A 384 1.62 -8.17 -32.99
CA PRO A 384 0.88 -8.01 -31.75
C PRO A 384 0.87 -9.26 -30.88
N ARG A 385 0.97 -9.02 -29.57
CA ARG A 385 0.90 -10.02 -28.50
C ARG A 385 0.03 -9.55 -27.35
N LEU A 386 -0.48 -10.52 -26.61
CA LEU A 386 -1.12 -10.36 -25.32
C LEU A 386 -0.28 -11.06 -24.26
N TYR A 387 -0.19 -10.50 -23.06
CA TYR A 387 0.46 -11.13 -21.92
C TYR A 387 -0.57 -11.39 -20.84
N VAL A 388 -0.52 -12.58 -20.24
CA VAL A 388 -1.39 -13.00 -19.14
C VAL A 388 -0.57 -13.80 -18.14
N TRP A 389 -0.90 -13.69 -16.87
CA TRP A 389 -0.24 -14.45 -15.81
C TRP A 389 -1.29 -14.90 -14.79
N PRO A 390 -1.80 -16.14 -14.88
CA PRO A 390 -2.70 -16.73 -13.89
C PRO A 390 -1.97 -17.06 -12.59
N GLU A 391 -2.70 -17.31 -11.51
CA GLU A 391 -2.10 -17.86 -10.27
C GLU A 391 -1.61 -19.29 -10.42
N ASN A 392 -0.71 -19.71 -9.52
CA ASN A 392 -0.03 -21.01 -9.53
C ASN A 392 0.58 -21.38 -10.90
N SER A 393 0.94 -20.38 -11.71
CA SER A 393 1.22 -20.51 -13.14
C SER A 393 2.36 -19.58 -13.56
N TYR A 394 2.91 -19.80 -14.76
CA TYR A 394 3.92 -18.96 -15.36
C TYR A 394 3.31 -17.79 -16.17
N PRO A 395 4.02 -16.66 -16.33
CA PRO A 395 3.62 -15.62 -17.28
C PRO A 395 3.68 -16.16 -18.70
N LYS A 396 2.71 -15.79 -19.53
CA LYS A 396 2.58 -16.28 -20.92
C LYS A 396 2.43 -15.12 -21.89
N ALA A 397 3.15 -15.21 -23.01
CA ALA A 397 2.96 -14.39 -24.19
C ALA A 397 2.08 -15.18 -25.17
N VAL A 398 0.97 -14.59 -25.58
CA VAL A 398 0.04 -15.13 -26.57
C VAL A 398 0.17 -14.27 -27.83
N SER A 399 0.69 -14.86 -28.90
CA SER A 399 0.76 -14.19 -30.20
C SER A 399 -0.60 -14.06 -30.84
N PHE A 400 -0.80 -12.94 -31.52
CA PHE A 400 -2.02 -12.64 -32.26
C PHE A 400 -1.66 -12.41 -33.74
N ALA A 401 -2.09 -13.30 -34.63
CA ALA A 401 -1.62 -13.33 -36.02
C ALA A 401 -2.37 -12.33 -36.94
N GLY A 402 -2.35 -11.05 -36.61
CA GLY A 402 -2.94 -9.98 -37.42
C GLY A 402 -4.45 -10.11 -37.60
N SER A 403 -4.92 -10.32 -38.83
CA SER A 403 -6.34 -10.59 -39.11
C SER A 403 -6.73 -12.07 -38.94
N SER A 404 -5.80 -12.95 -38.58
CA SER A 404 -6.08 -14.35 -38.28
C SER A 404 -6.48 -14.52 -36.80
N PRO A 405 -7.62 -15.16 -36.50
CA PRO A 405 -8.19 -15.22 -35.14
C PRO A 405 -7.44 -16.14 -34.16
N ASN A 406 -6.41 -16.86 -34.63
CA ASN A 406 -5.77 -17.91 -33.84
C ASN A 406 -4.90 -17.33 -32.71
N LEU A 407 -5.28 -17.65 -31.47
CA LEU A 407 -4.49 -17.41 -30.27
C LEU A 407 -3.49 -18.56 -30.09
N THR A 408 -2.18 -18.27 -30.01
CA THR A 408 -1.15 -19.28 -29.72
C THR A 408 -0.19 -18.78 -28.64
N VAL A 409 0.12 -19.62 -27.66
CA VAL A 409 1.17 -19.31 -26.68
C VAL A 409 2.52 -19.35 -27.41
N SER A 410 3.22 -18.21 -27.45
CA SER A 410 4.49 -18.03 -28.15
C SER A 410 5.70 -17.96 -27.22
N SER A 411 5.49 -17.66 -25.94
CA SER A 411 6.52 -17.77 -24.90
C SER A 411 5.89 -18.01 -23.53
N ILE A 412 6.58 -18.73 -22.66
CA ILE A 412 6.19 -19.06 -21.28
C ILE A 412 7.40 -18.82 -20.39
N GLY A 413 7.21 -18.14 -19.25
CA GLY A 413 8.26 -18.00 -18.24
C GLY A 413 8.58 -19.33 -17.54
N THR A 414 9.72 -19.40 -16.87
CA THR A 414 10.22 -20.64 -16.22
C THR A 414 10.56 -20.44 -14.75
N LEU A 415 10.21 -19.29 -14.18
CA LEU A 415 10.61 -18.88 -12.83
C LEU A 415 9.83 -19.63 -11.74
N THR A 416 10.56 -20.17 -10.75
CA THR A 416 9.99 -20.88 -9.61
C THR A 416 10.39 -20.31 -8.24
N ASP A 417 11.29 -19.32 -8.18
CA ASP A 417 11.75 -18.72 -6.93
C ASP A 417 10.76 -17.69 -6.34
N PRO A 418 10.59 -17.65 -5.01
CA PRO A 418 11.34 -18.40 -3.99
C PRO A 418 10.71 -19.73 -3.54
N GLU A 419 9.42 -20.00 -3.80
CA GLU A 419 8.71 -21.15 -3.20
C GLU A 419 8.87 -22.49 -3.97
N ASN A 420 9.71 -22.50 -5.02
CA ASN A 420 9.96 -23.63 -5.93
C ASN A 420 8.69 -24.19 -6.61
N ILE A 421 7.82 -23.28 -7.06
CA ILE A 421 6.52 -23.57 -7.72
C ILE A 421 6.29 -22.62 -8.90
N PRO A 422 5.44 -22.95 -9.89
CA PRO A 422 5.23 -22.09 -11.06
C PRO A 422 4.85 -20.66 -10.69
N GLY A 423 5.59 -19.69 -11.24
CA GLY A 423 5.39 -18.27 -10.94
C GLY A 423 6.06 -17.79 -9.64
N GLY A 424 6.53 -18.70 -8.79
CA GLY A 424 7.34 -18.40 -7.61
C GLY A 424 6.57 -18.20 -6.30
N SER A 425 5.24 -18.07 -6.35
CA SER A 425 4.38 -17.88 -5.17
C SER A 425 3.09 -18.69 -5.30
N TYR A 426 2.60 -19.21 -4.17
CA TYR A 426 1.38 -20.01 -4.09
C TYR A 426 0.13 -19.15 -3.98
N GLY A 427 -0.95 -19.55 -4.64
CA GLY A 427 -2.27 -18.91 -4.49
C GLY A 427 -2.39 -17.55 -5.20
N MET A 428 -3.32 -16.73 -4.71
CA MET A 428 -3.86 -15.57 -5.42
C MET A 428 -3.07 -14.28 -5.12
N PRO A 429 -2.98 -13.32 -6.05
CA PRO A 429 -3.26 -13.42 -7.48
C PRO A 429 -2.03 -13.85 -8.28
N GLY A 430 -2.25 -14.20 -9.55
CA GLY A 430 -1.19 -14.17 -10.55
C GLY A 430 -0.69 -12.75 -10.86
N GLY A 431 0.15 -12.64 -11.90
CA GLY A 431 0.81 -11.39 -12.23
C GLY A 431 -0.09 -10.28 -12.79
N ILE A 432 0.03 -9.09 -12.22
CA ILE A 432 -0.64 -7.87 -12.67
C ILE A 432 0.30 -7.09 -13.60
N LEU A 433 -0.06 -7.00 -14.88
CA LEU A 433 0.86 -6.69 -15.98
C LEU A 433 0.69 -5.28 -16.57
N SER A 434 1.81 -4.70 -17.00
CA SER A 434 1.91 -3.49 -17.82
C SER A 434 3.07 -3.62 -18.83
N VAL A 435 3.05 -2.87 -19.93
CA VAL A 435 4.12 -2.86 -20.95
C VAL A 435 4.61 -1.44 -21.19
N SER A 436 5.92 -1.26 -21.36
CA SER A 436 6.53 -0.02 -21.84
C SER A 436 7.35 -0.27 -23.11
N SER A 437 7.35 0.68 -24.04
CA SER A 437 8.22 0.67 -25.23
C SER A 437 8.40 2.06 -25.84
N ASP A 438 9.38 2.20 -26.74
CA ASP A 438 9.49 3.34 -27.66
C ASP A 438 8.85 2.94 -29.00
N GLY A 439 7.53 3.05 -29.07
CA GLY A 439 6.72 2.55 -30.19
C GLY A 439 6.98 1.07 -30.45
N THR A 440 7.35 0.76 -31.70
CA THR A 440 7.69 -0.59 -32.18
C THR A 440 9.22 -0.81 -32.30
N LYS A 441 10.07 0.05 -31.73
CA LYS A 441 11.53 -0.08 -31.88
C LYS A 441 12.06 -1.35 -31.20
N PRO A 442 12.82 -2.23 -31.89
CA PRO A 442 13.40 -3.43 -31.30
C PRO A 442 14.22 -3.15 -30.03
N GLY A 443 14.16 -4.06 -29.05
CA GLY A 443 14.90 -3.94 -27.79
C GLY A 443 14.37 -2.89 -26.80
N THR A 444 13.35 -2.11 -27.15
CA THR A 444 12.74 -1.10 -26.24
C THR A 444 11.55 -1.64 -25.46
N GLY A 445 10.88 -2.68 -25.97
CA GLY A 445 9.77 -3.34 -25.29
C GLY A 445 10.22 -4.04 -23.99
N ILE A 446 9.48 -3.78 -22.91
CA ILE A 446 9.63 -4.44 -21.60
C ILE A 446 8.23 -4.81 -21.08
N LEU A 447 8.06 -6.07 -20.67
CA LEU A 447 6.90 -6.51 -19.88
C LEU A 447 7.21 -6.33 -18.38
N TRP A 448 6.37 -5.58 -17.67
CA TRP A 448 6.43 -5.38 -16.23
C TRP A 448 5.34 -6.16 -15.52
N ALA A 449 5.66 -6.74 -14.37
CA ALA A 449 4.72 -7.49 -13.54
C ALA A 449 4.87 -7.15 -12.06
N ASN A 450 3.74 -6.89 -11.40
CA ASN A 450 3.58 -6.88 -9.94
C ASN A 450 2.83 -8.15 -9.52
N HIS A 451 3.41 -8.96 -8.63
CA HIS A 451 2.79 -10.21 -8.16
C HIS A 451 3.32 -10.56 -6.75
N PRO A 452 2.68 -11.51 -6.01
CA PRO A 452 3.14 -11.94 -4.69
C PRO A 452 4.57 -12.50 -4.76
N TYR A 453 5.36 -12.25 -3.71
CA TYR A 453 6.69 -12.84 -3.57
C TYR A 453 6.66 -14.20 -2.88
N THR A 454 5.77 -14.37 -1.89
CA THR A 454 5.58 -15.60 -1.11
C THR A 454 4.15 -15.64 -0.58
N GLY A 455 3.55 -16.83 -0.58
CA GLY A 455 2.25 -17.11 0.00
C GLY A 455 1.05 -16.49 -0.72
N ASP A 456 -0.13 -16.91 -0.28
CA ASP A 456 -1.40 -16.49 -0.84
C ASP A 456 -1.79 -15.09 -0.32
N ALA A 457 -2.06 -14.17 -1.24
CA ALA A 457 -2.54 -12.81 -1.00
C ALA A 457 -4.05 -12.67 -1.28
N ASN A 458 -4.81 -13.78 -1.21
CA ASN A 458 -6.27 -13.73 -1.32
C ASN A 458 -6.87 -12.82 -0.22
N GLN A 459 -6.66 -13.21 1.04
CA GLN A 459 -7.22 -12.57 2.24
C GLN A 459 -6.14 -12.17 3.27
N ASP A 460 -4.88 -12.17 2.85
CA ASP A 460 -3.71 -11.76 3.62
C ASP A 460 -2.92 -10.66 2.90
N VAL A 461 -2.20 -9.86 3.68
CA VAL A 461 -1.21 -8.92 3.15
C VAL A 461 0.12 -9.67 3.01
N ARG A 462 0.59 -9.84 1.77
CA ARG A 462 1.83 -10.56 1.46
C ARG A 462 2.91 -9.63 0.89
N PRO A 463 4.21 -9.95 1.08
CA PRO A 463 5.30 -9.26 0.40
C PRO A 463 5.14 -9.38 -1.12
N GLY A 464 5.45 -8.32 -1.85
CA GLY A 464 5.41 -8.28 -3.31
C GLY A 464 6.78 -8.34 -3.97
N ILE A 465 6.77 -8.44 -5.29
CA ILE A 465 7.96 -8.34 -6.14
C ILE A 465 7.60 -7.71 -7.50
N LEU A 466 8.44 -6.79 -7.94
CA LEU A 466 8.39 -6.17 -9.26
C LEU A 466 9.35 -6.96 -10.16
N ARG A 467 8.86 -7.45 -11.30
CA ARG A 467 9.67 -8.14 -12.32
C ARG A 467 9.60 -7.40 -13.65
N ALA A 468 10.70 -7.46 -14.42
CA ALA A 468 10.78 -7.01 -15.80
C ALA A 468 11.27 -8.17 -16.68
N PHE A 469 10.61 -8.39 -17.81
CA PHE A 469 10.91 -9.47 -18.75
C PHE A 469 11.17 -8.93 -20.16
N ASP A 470 11.93 -9.71 -20.94
CA ASP A 470 11.93 -9.55 -22.39
C ASP A 470 10.55 -9.97 -22.94
N PRO A 471 9.77 -9.07 -23.56
CA PRO A 471 8.43 -9.39 -24.07
C PRO A 471 8.42 -10.44 -25.20
N TYR A 472 9.58 -10.74 -25.82
CA TYR A 472 9.68 -11.77 -26.86
C TYR A 472 10.06 -13.15 -26.30
N ASP A 473 10.72 -13.19 -25.14
CA ASP A 473 11.16 -14.42 -24.47
C ASP A 473 11.02 -14.28 -22.95
N LEU A 474 9.92 -14.80 -22.41
CA LEU A 474 9.60 -14.72 -20.98
C LEU A 474 10.49 -15.59 -20.09
N THR A 475 11.37 -16.43 -20.65
CA THR A 475 12.42 -17.11 -19.88
C THR A 475 13.51 -16.12 -19.45
N LYS A 476 13.66 -15.00 -20.16
CA LYS A 476 14.65 -13.96 -19.92
C LYS A 476 14.10 -12.85 -19.00
N VAL A 477 14.31 -13.03 -17.71
CA VAL A 477 14.09 -11.98 -16.69
C VAL A 477 15.21 -10.93 -16.81
N LEU A 478 14.83 -9.68 -17.10
CA LEU A 478 15.76 -8.55 -17.22
C LEU A 478 16.15 -8.01 -15.82
N TYR A 479 15.17 -7.92 -14.93
CA TYR A 479 15.31 -7.36 -13.59
C TYR A 479 14.24 -7.92 -12.64
N HIS A 480 14.54 -8.02 -11.34
CA HIS A 480 13.50 -8.07 -10.31
C HIS A 480 13.93 -7.45 -8.98
N SER A 481 12.98 -6.88 -8.24
CA SER A 481 13.22 -6.14 -7.00
C SER A 481 13.77 -6.95 -5.83
N ARG A 482 13.92 -8.28 -6.00
CA ARG A 482 14.52 -9.20 -5.03
C ARG A 482 15.95 -9.63 -5.38
N GLN A 483 16.51 -9.19 -6.51
CA GLN A 483 17.94 -9.43 -6.86
C GLN A 483 18.86 -8.71 -5.88
N ASN A 484 18.45 -7.52 -5.42
CA ASN A 484 19.11 -6.76 -4.38
C ASN A 484 18.03 -6.23 -3.42
N SER A 485 17.40 -7.13 -2.65
CA SER A 485 16.30 -6.78 -1.73
C SER A 485 16.63 -5.63 -0.79
N MET A 486 17.90 -5.51 -0.36
CA MET A 486 18.41 -4.42 0.48
C MET A 486 18.17 -3.03 -0.13
N ARG A 487 18.34 -2.91 -1.46
CA ARG A 487 18.12 -1.66 -2.21
C ARG A 487 16.70 -1.58 -2.73
N ASP A 488 16.15 -2.68 -3.23
CA ASP A 488 15.05 -2.68 -4.19
C ASP A 488 13.71 -3.17 -3.65
N ASP A 489 13.63 -3.83 -2.50
CA ASP A 489 12.36 -4.34 -1.96
C ASP A 489 11.38 -3.19 -1.68
N PHE A 490 10.14 -3.26 -2.19
CA PHE A 490 9.07 -2.28 -1.88
C PHE A 490 8.18 -2.69 -0.70
N GLY A 491 8.37 -3.88 -0.12
CA GLY A 491 7.51 -4.41 0.93
C GLY A 491 6.26 -5.09 0.37
N ASN A 492 5.07 -4.67 0.84
CA ASN A 492 3.84 -5.43 0.67
C ASN A 492 3.10 -5.12 -0.63
N MET A 493 2.60 -6.16 -1.30
CA MET A 493 1.96 -6.08 -2.61
C MET A 493 0.63 -5.31 -2.56
N ALA A 494 0.51 -4.25 -3.36
CA ALA A 494 -0.80 -3.73 -3.74
C ALA A 494 -1.50 -4.71 -4.70
N LYS A 495 -2.39 -5.56 -4.16
CA LYS A 495 -3.18 -6.55 -4.93
C LYS A 495 -3.97 -5.86 -6.05
N PHE A 496 -3.96 -6.45 -7.24
CA PHE A 496 -4.60 -5.94 -8.47
C PHE A 496 -4.07 -4.61 -9.05
N CYS A 497 -3.13 -3.93 -8.39
CA CYS A 497 -2.52 -2.71 -8.92
C CYS A 497 -1.40 -3.05 -9.92
N CYS A 498 -1.50 -2.57 -11.16
CA CYS A 498 -0.41 -2.69 -12.14
C CYS A 498 0.67 -1.61 -11.93
N PRO A 499 1.93 -1.85 -12.34
CA PRO A 499 2.97 -0.82 -12.32
C PRO A 499 2.65 0.30 -13.33
N THR A 500 2.89 1.55 -12.94
CA THR A 500 2.86 2.70 -13.86
C THR A 500 4.27 2.97 -14.39
N ILE A 501 4.45 3.14 -15.70
CA ILE A 501 5.76 3.39 -16.33
C ILE A 501 5.70 4.66 -17.16
N LEU A 502 6.53 5.66 -16.83
CA LEU A 502 6.68 6.90 -17.62
C LEU A 502 7.98 7.66 -17.28
N GLY A 503 8.74 8.01 -18.31
CA GLY A 503 9.88 8.93 -18.23
C GLY A 503 11.07 8.34 -17.49
N GLY A 504 11.52 7.15 -17.89
CA GLY A 504 12.66 6.48 -17.27
C GLY A 504 12.37 5.88 -15.89
N ARG A 505 11.08 5.80 -15.49
CA ARG A 505 10.67 5.46 -14.12
C ARG A 505 9.49 4.49 -14.08
N VAL A 506 9.52 3.62 -13.08
CA VAL A 506 8.41 2.73 -12.71
C VAL A 506 7.91 3.10 -11.32
N TYR A 507 6.62 3.34 -11.19
CA TYR A 507 5.93 3.72 -9.95
C TYR A 507 5.11 2.52 -9.48
N GLN A 508 5.47 1.94 -8.34
CA GLN A 508 4.89 0.74 -7.77
C GLN A 508 4.18 1.06 -6.46
N ALA A 509 2.87 0.88 -6.43
CA ALA A 509 2.06 1.04 -5.23
C ALA A 509 2.29 -0.10 -4.22
N THR A 510 2.13 0.20 -2.92
CA THR A 510 2.32 -0.77 -1.82
C THR A 510 1.17 -0.73 -0.82
N MET A 511 0.96 -1.84 -0.11
CA MET A 511 0.12 -1.88 1.10
C MET A 511 0.94 -1.53 2.33
N GLY A 512 0.28 -1.05 3.39
CA GLY A 512 0.92 -0.86 4.70
C GLY A 512 1.35 -2.16 5.40
N GLY A 513 1.54 -2.08 6.72
CA GLY A 513 1.94 -3.19 7.57
C GLY A 513 3.45 -3.24 7.85
N ILE A 514 3.92 -4.36 8.40
CA ILE A 514 5.34 -4.68 8.55
C ILE A 514 5.95 -4.95 7.17
N GLN A 515 7.10 -4.37 6.89
CA GLN A 515 7.81 -4.38 5.60
C GLN A 515 9.32 -4.44 5.84
N SER A 516 10.09 -4.96 4.86
CA SER A 516 11.56 -4.99 4.91
C SER A 516 12.13 -5.61 6.21
N LYS A 517 11.47 -6.63 6.75
CA LYS A 517 11.86 -7.30 8.01
C LYS A 517 13.25 -7.92 7.88
N GLN A 518 14.13 -7.61 8.82
CA GLN A 518 15.43 -8.25 9.03
C GLN A 518 15.51 -8.81 10.45
N TRP A 519 16.28 -9.88 10.64
CA TRP A 519 16.59 -10.43 11.95
C TRP A 519 18.08 -10.75 12.03
N LEU A 520 18.71 -10.35 13.14
CA LEU A 520 20.11 -10.62 13.40
C LEU A 520 20.22 -11.86 14.29
N GLN A 521 20.35 -13.04 13.69
CA GLN A 521 20.38 -14.32 14.41
C GLN A 521 21.52 -14.45 15.45
N ILE A 522 22.55 -13.59 15.36
CA ILE A 522 23.68 -13.52 16.31
C ILE A 522 23.40 -12.52 17.45
N ASP A 523 22.56 -11.51 17.24
CA ASP A 523 22.16 -10.53 18.24
C ASP A 523 20.84 -11.01 18.87
N THR A 524 20.94 -11.78 19.95
CA THR A 524 19.78 -12.24 20.73
C THR A 524 19.48 -11.33 21.92
N THR A 525 18.20 -11.17 22.28
CA THR A 525 17.74 -10.39 23.44
C THR A 525 16.57 -11.07 24.13
N ASN A 526 16.47 -10.89 25.46
CA ASN A 526 15.34 -11.36 26.28
C ASN A 526 14.50 -10.21 26.85
N VAL A 527 14.71 -8.99 26.32
CA VAL A 527 14.08 -7.75 26.79
C VAL A 527 13.80 -6.81 25.62
N THR A 528 12.84 -5.91 25.83
CA THR A 528 12.55 -4.80 24.90
C THR A 528 13.82 -4.02 24.57
N PRO A 529 14.17 -3.85 23.27
CA PRO A 529 15.26 -2.98 22.85
C PRO A 529 14.91 -1.50 23.08
N ALA A 530 15.79 -0.59 22.66
CA ALA A 530 15.53 0.83 22.53
C ALA A 530 16.05 1.34 21.19
N LEU A 531 15.35 2.29 20.57
CA LEU A 531 15.75 2.94 19.31
C LEU A 531 15.94 4.44 19.54
N ALA A 532 16.90 5.06 18.85
CA ALA A 532 17.09 6.51 18.83
C ALA A 532 17.59 7.01 17.45
N ASN A 533 16.85 7.93 16.85
CA ASN A 533 17.19 8.57 15.57
C ASN A 533 18.17 9.75 15.76
N GLN A 534 19.44 9.60 15.41
CA GLN A 534 20.43 10.68 15.45
C GLN A 534 20.28 11.67 14.27
N ASN A 535 19.26 12.54 14.30
CA ASN A 535 19.01 13.60 13.32
C ASN A 535 18.99 13.10 11.84
N ASP A 536 18.37 11.96 11.59
CA ASP A 536 18.33 11.25 10.30
C ASP A 536 19.71 10.89 9.71
N ASN A 537 20.81 11.04 10.45
CA ASN A 537 22.14 10.59 10.01
C ASN A 537 22.34 9.09 10.25
N ARG A 538 21.83 8.58 11.38
CA ARG A 538 21.99 7.20 11.85
C ARG A 538 20.88 6.83 12.83
N LEU A 539 20.35 5.62 12.73
CA LEU A 539 19.46 5.03 13.73
C LEU A 539 20.30 4.16 14.66
N ALA A 540 20.26 4.42 15.97
CA ALA A 540 20.91 3.60 16.98
C ALA A 540 19.90 2.64 17.63
N ALA A 541 20.33 1.41 17.93
CA ALA A 541 19.57 0.42 18.69
C ALA A 541 20.39 -0.05 19.90
N ALA A 542 19.82 -0.01 21.10
CA ALA A 542 20.38 -0.66 22.28
C ALA A 542 19.57 -1.90 22.64
N PHE A 543 20.26 -2.96 23.00
CA PHE A 543 19.66 -4.23 23.41
C PHE A 543 20.54 -4.92 24.44
N LEU A 544 19.97 -5.88 25.15
CA LEU A 544 20.66 -6.71 26.11
C LEU A 544 20.95 -8.05 25.44
N GLY A 545 22.19 -8.52 25.47
CA GLY A 545 22.50 -9.89 25.06
C GLY A 545 21.86 -10.91 26.00
N THR A 546 21.69 -12.15 25.54
CA THR A 546 21.29 -13.28 26.40
C THR A 546 22.32 -13.59 27.52
N ASP A 547 23.52 -13.02 27.43
CA ASP A 547 24.59 -13.00 28.44
C ASP A 547 24.47 -11.83 29.45
N GLY A 548 23.42 -11.02 29.34
CA GLY A 548 23.20 -9.84 30.18
C GLY A 548 24.14 -8.67 29.88
N GLN A 549 24.93 -8.69 28.80
CA GLN A 549 25.76 -7.55 28.38
C GLN A 549 24.96 -6.53 27.57
N ILE A 550 25.19 -5.24 27.82
CA ILE A 550 24.54 -4.18 27.03
C ILE A 550 25.30 -3.95 25.73
N ASN A 551 24.56 -3.94 24.63
CA ASN A 551 25.06 -3.74 23.28
C ASN A 551 24.39 -2.54 22.64
N VAL A 552 25.13 -1.81 21.80
CA VAL A 552 24.57 -0.80 20.90
C VAL A 552 24.99 -1.12 19.48
N ASN A 553 24.03 -1.18 18.55
CA ASN A 553 24.27 -1.30 17.12
C ASN A 553 23.62 -0.11 16.40
N SER A 554 23.88 0.07 15.10
CA SER A 554 23.32 1.18 14.34
C SER A 554 23.21 0.93 12.85
N SER A 555 22.21 1.56 12.24
CA SER A 555 21.99 1.56 10.80
C SER A 555 22.09 2.98 10.22
N PRO A 556 22.76 3.17 9.06
CA PRO A 556 22.79 4.47 8.37
C PRO A 556 21.50 4.75 7.57
N ASP A 557 20.67 3.75 7.27
CA ASP A 557 19.46 3.87 6.44
C ASP A 557 18.17 3.36 7.11
N GLY A 558 18.30 2.72 8.28
CA GLY A 558 17.21 2.11 9.05
C GLY A 558 16.78 0.74 8.51
N LEU A 559 17.34 0.31 7.38
CA LEU A 559 17.03 -0.94 6.68
C LEU A 559 18.12 -1.98 6.91
N LEU A 560 19.39 -1.57 6.84
CA LEU A 560 20.54 -2.46 6.94
C LEU A 560 21.17 -2.38 8.32
N TRP A 561 21.18 -3.52 9.01
CA TRP A 561 21.82 -3.67 10.31
C TRP A 561 23.00 -4.64 10.17
N ASP A 562 24.21 -4.18 10.48
CA ASP A 562 25.45 -4.95 10.37
C ASP A 562 26.00 -5.28 11.76
N ASN A 563 26.62 -6.45 11.91
CA ASN A 563 27.36 -6.79 13.13
C ASN A 563 28.66 -5.98 13.24
N ASN A 564 29.24 -5.49 12.14
CA ASN A 564 30.45 -4.66 12.19
C ASN A 564 30.22 -3.28 12.83
N THR A 565 28.97 -2.80 12.87
CA THR A 565 28.57 -1.57 13.57
C THR A 565 28.20 -1.80 15.04
N ARG A 566 28.06 -3.06 15.49
CA ARG A 566 27.83 -3.39 16.91
C ARG A 566 29.02 -2.95 17.76
N ARG A 567 28.72 -2.35 18.91
CA ARG A 567 29.66 -1.94 19.95
C ARG A 567 29.20 -2.52 21.27
N LEU A 568 30.10 -3.27 21.92
CA LEU A 568 29.90 -3.73 23.28
C LEU A 568 30.09 -2.55 24.23
N VAL A 569 29.17 -2.37 25.17
CA VAL A 569 29.28 -1.32 26.19
C VAL A 569 29.99 -1.91 27.41
N ALA A 570 31.33 -1.86 27.37
CA ALA A 570 32.21 -2.67 28.20
C ALA A 570 31.90 -2.62 29.71
N GLY A 571 31.76 -3.81 30.30
CA GLY A 571 31.61 -4.00 31.75
C GLY A 571 30.26 -3.59 32.34
N GLN A 572 29.26 -3.23 31.52
CA GLN A 572 27.91 -2.91 31.99
C GLN A 572 26.94 -4.06 31.73
N HIS A 573 26.32 -4.53 32.80
CA HIS A 573 25.34 -5.61 32.78
C HIS A 573 23.98 -5.15 33.32
N SER A 574 22.92 -5.76 32.81
CA SER A 574 21.55 -5.62 33.29
C SER A 574 20.78 -6.92 33.06
N ASN A 575 19.59 -7.02 33.65
CA ASN A 575 18.56 -8.01 33.30
C ASN A 575 17.29 -7.32 32.74
N LEU A 576 17.34 -6.02 32.46
CA LEU A 576 16.19 -5.15 32.22
C LEU A 576 16.41 -4.29 30.97
N SER A 577 15.32 -3.90 30.31
CA SER A 577 15.36 -3.15 29.05
C SER A 577 16.16 -1.84 29.15
N PRO A 578 17.12 -1.59 28.23
CA PRO A 578 17.80 -0.30 28.18
C PRO A 578 16.87 0.82 27.67
N GLY A 579 17.34 2.06 27.78
CA GLY A 579 16.78 3.24 27.13
C GLY A 579 17.85 4.00 26.35
N LEU A 580 17.49 4.60 25.21
CA LEU A 580 18.36 5.46 24.40
C LEU A 580 17.72 6.83 24.18
N ALA A 581 18.56 7.86 24.15
CA ALA A 581 18.25 9.17 23.59
C ALA A 581 19.50 9.75 22.92
N PHE A 582 19.36 10.85 22.20
CA PHE A 582 20.47 11.56 21.57
C PHE A 582 20.23 13.07 21.68
N ASN A 583 21.29 13.88 21.75
CA ASN A 583 21.15 15.34 21.67
C ASN A 583 21.36 15.86 20.24
N SER A 584 21.02 17.13 20.02
CA SER A 584 21.22 17.84 18.75
C SER A 584 22.66 17.79 18.22
N ASN A 585 23.64 17.58 19.10
CA ASN A 585 25.07 17.61 18.78
C ASN A 585 25.62 16.22 18.44
N GLY A 586 24.78 15.17 18.45
CA GLY A 586 25.13 13.79 18.11
C GLY A 586 25.57 12.92 19.30
N THR A 587 25.70 13.47 20.51
CA THR A 587 25.93 12.66 21.72
C THR A 587 24.75 11.71 21.93
N THR A 588 25.04 10.43 22.17
CA THR A 588 24.03 9.43 22.52
C THR A 588 24.08 9.13 24.00
N TYR A 589 22.91 9.11 24.63
CA TYR A 589 22.70 8.76 26.03
C TYR A 589 22.15 7.34 26.11
N LEU A 590 22.72 6.54 27.00
CA LEU A 590 22.29 5.17 27.28
C LEU A 590 21.93 5.08 28.77
N GLY A 591 20.70 4.65 29.04
CA GLY A 591 20.16 4.43 30.37
C GLY A 591 19.93 2.95 30.62
N TRP A 592 20.27 2.46 31.81
CA TRP A 592 20.03 1.08 32.21
C TRP A 592 19.89 0.95 33.73
N VAL A 593 19.15 -0.06 34.16
CA VAL A 593 19.10 -0.47 35.57
C VAL A 593 20.21 -1.49 35.81
N GLY A 594 21.05 -1.24 36.81
CA GLY A 594 22.12 -2.15 37.19
C GLY A 594 21.58 -3.38 37.93
N LEU A 595 22.43 -4.40 38.11
CA LEU A 595 22.10 -5.58 38.93
C LEU A 595 21.84 -5.26 40.41
N ASP A 596 22.10 -4.02 40.84
CA ASP A 596 21.81 -3.47 42.17
C ASP A 596 20.56 -2.55 42.18
N SER A 597 19.66 -2.74 41.21
CA SER A 597 18.41 -1.98 40.97
C SER A 597 18.57 -0.46 40.80
N ASN A 598 19.79 0.08 40.82
CA ASN A 598 20.05 1.50 40.64
C ASN A 598 19.98 1.88 39.17
N ILE A 599 19.30 3.00 38.86
CA ILE A 599 19.31 3.60 37.53
C ILE A 599 20.68 4.22 37.26
N ASN A 600 21.23 3.97 36.07
CA ASN A 600 22.50 4.51 35.62
C ASN A 600 22.31 5.14 34.23
N ILE A 601 23.11 6.15 33.94
CA ILE A 601 23.15 6.86 32.65
C ILE A 601 24.63 6.93 32.23
N MET A 602 24.89 6.89 30.94
CA MET A 602 26.19 7.17 30.35
C MET A 602 25.98 7.87 29.01
N GLN A 603 27.03 8.48 28.47
CA GLN A 603 26.99 9.14 27.17
C GLN A 603 28.20 8.79 26.31
N THR A 604 28.08 8.96 24.99
CA THR A 604 29.22 8.85 24.07
C THR A 604 30.05 10.13 24.06
N SER A 605 31.38 10.03 23.97
CA SER A 605 32.25 11.19 23.74
C SER A 605 32.23 11.68 22.30
N SER A 606 31.70 10.88 21.37
CA SER A 606 31.55 11.20 19.95
C SER A 606 30.17 10.81 19.40
N ALA A 607 29.82 11.30 18.21
CA ALA A 607 28.60 10.88 17.50
C ALA A 607 28.71 9.47 16.85
N ALA A 608 29.87 8.82 16.89
CA ALA A 608 30.11 7.55 16.21
C ALA A 608 29.63 6.30 16.98
N LEU A 609 28.97 6.46 18.13
CA LEU A 609 28.56 5.40 19.08
C LEU A 609 29.72 4.67 19.77
N ASP A 610 30.85 5.35 19.90
CA ASP A 610 32.05 4.91 20.60
C ASP A 610 32.37 5.84 21.79
N GLY A 611 33.47 5.53 22.49
CA GLY A 611 33.96 6.35 23.59
C GLY A 611 32.92 6.58 24.69
N TRP A 612 32.24 5.51 25.12
CA TRP A 612 31.26 5.57 26.20
C TRP A 612 31.91 6.04 27.51
N GLU A 613 31.60 7.27 27.91
CA GLU A 613 32.16 7.94 29.08
C GLU A 613 31.29 7.74 30.32
N PHE A 614 31.96 7.59 31.45
CA PHE A 614 31.35 7.16 32.71
C PHE A 614 30.85 8.36 33.54
N GLN A 615 29.53 8.57 33.56
CA GLN A 615 28.84 9.58 34.36
C GLN A 615 27.86 8.90 35.34
N LYS A 616 28.37 8.24 36.39
CA LYS A 616 27.53 7.34 37.21
C LYS A 616 26.63 8.06 38.22
N ARG A 617 25.33 7.78 38.12
CA ARG A 617 24.26 7.81 39.14
C ARG A 617 23.82 9.14 39.74
N THR A 618 22.51 9.35 39.62
CA THR A 618 21.54 9.49 40.74
C THR A 618 20.14 9.19 40.14
N LEU A 619 18.99 9.12 40.82
CA LEU A 619 18.66 9.24 42.25
C LEU A 619 18.04 7.97 42.87
N ASP A 620 17.35 7.14 42.09
CA ASP A 620 16.33 6.17 42.54
C ASP A 620 16.59 4.73 42.06
N GLN A 621 15.82 3.78 42.61
CA GLN A 621 15.80 2.37 42.20
C GLN A 621 14.58 2.02 41.34
N SER A 622 14.74 1.01 40.48
CA SER A 622 13.68 0.39 39.69
C SER A 622 13.91 -1.11 39.53
N ASN A 623 12.83 -1.85 39.33
CA ASN A 623 12.82 -3.27 38.97
C ASN A 623 12.34 -3.49 37.52
N THR A 624 12.11 -2.42 36.76
CA THR A 624 11.82 -2.45 35.32
C THR A 624 12.91 -1.69 34.55
N GLY A 625 12.87 -1.72 33.21
CA GLY A 625 13.80 -0.92 32.40
C GLY A 625 13.57 0.60 32.51
N VAL A 626 14.38 1.37 31.80
CA VAL A 626 14.21 2.83 31.69
C VAL A 626 13.95 3.26 30.25
N SER A 627 13.32 4.42 30.10
CA SER A 627 13.19 5.12 28.81
C SER A 627 13.78 6.52 28.91
N LEU A 628 14.41 6.96 27.84
CA LEU A 628 15.06 8.26 27.73
C LEU A 628 14.43 9.07 26.60
N ALA A 629 14.43 10.39 26.76
CA ALA A 629 14.17 11.34 25.68
C ALA A 629 15.03 12.59 25.91
N PHE A 630 15.29 13.38 24.87
CA PHE A 630 16.07 14.60 24.98
C PHE A 630 15.37 15.75 24.26
N SER A 631 15.28 16.92 24.90
CA SER A 631 14.82 18.15 24.26
C SER A 631 15.32 19.36 25.04
N ASN A 632 15.53 20.49 24.34
CA ASN A 632 15.89 21.78 24.92
C ASN A 632 17.07 21.74 25.92
N GLY A 633 18.09 20.92 25.60
CA GLY A 633 19.29 20.74 26.44
C GLY A 633 19.11 19.77 27.62
N MET A 634 17.89 19.27 27.86
CA MET A 634 17.54 18.45 29.02
C MET A 634 17.39 16.98 28.60
N LEU A 635 18.14 16.09 29.26
CA LEU A 635 17.86 14.66 29.23
C LEU A 635 16.70 14.37 30.21
N ILE A 636 15.71 13.65 29.71
CA ILE A 636 14.47 13.27 30.38
C ILE A 636 14.50 11.75 30.57
N VAL A 637 14.18 11.28 31.77
CA VAL A 637 14.22 9.85 32.14
C VAL A 637 12.88 9.46 32.73
N ALA A 638 12.32 8.35 32.26
CA ALA A 638 11.08 7.76 32.77
C ALA A 638 11.29 6.30 33.16
N TRP A 639 10.71 5.91 34.31
CA TRP A 639 10.82 4.57 34.89
C TRP A 639 9.63 4.24 35.79
N THR A 640 9.56 2.99 36.23
CA THR A 640 8.57 2.51 37.21
C THR A 640 9.27 2.34 38.56
N GLY A 641 8.71 2.93 39.62
CA GLY A 641 9.29 2.90 40.96
C GLY A 641 9.17 1.53 41.64
N ASN A 642 10.00 1.33 42.66
CA ASN A 642 9.93 0.18 43.57
C ASN A 642 9.01 0.41 44.78
N ASP A 643 8.19 1.45 44.74
CA ASP A 643 7.14 1.70 45.73
C ASP A 643 6.00 0.66 45.59
N PRO A 644 5.17 0.44 46.63
CA PRO A 644 4.10 -0.58 46.58
C PRO A 644 3.05 -0.38 45.48
N ASN A 645 2.90 0.85 44.97
CA ASN A 645 2.00 1.15 43.87
C ASN A 645 2.66 0.91 42.50
N GLU A 646 3.98 0.69 42.43
CA GLU A 646 4.78 0.60 41.19
C GLU A 646 4.53 1.87 40.33
N SER A 647 4.73 3.03 40.97
CA SER A 647 4.32 4.32 40.43
C SER A 647 5.21 4.76 39.26
N LEU A 648 4.64 5.43 38.26
CA LEU A 648 5.42 6.02 37.18
C LEU A 648 6.18 7.24 37.68
N ASN A 649 7.46 7.30 37.32
CA ASN A 649 8.35 8.40 37.69
C ASN A 649 8.92 9.02 36.40
N VAL A 650 8.97 10.35 36.36
CA VAL A 650 9.64 11.10 35.30
C VAL A 650 10.52 12.16 35.94
N ALA A 651 11.75 12.29 35.47
CA ALA A 651 12.68 13.31 35.93
C ALA A 651 13.53 13.90 34.80
N THR A 652 14.02 15.11 35.02
CA THR A 652 14.84 15.86 34.05
C THR A 652 16.18 16.27 34.64
N THR A 653 17.17 16.45 33.76
CA THR A 653 18.53 16.91 34.10
C THR A 653 18.91 18.15 33.28
N ILE A 654 19.93 18.88 33.71
CA ILE A 654 20.45 20.09 33.03
C ILE A 654 21.76 19.86 32.26
N ASP A 655 22.37 18.70 32.42
CA ASP A 655 23.76 18.39 32.02
C ASP A 655 23.92 16.95 31.50
N GLY A 656 22.83 16.33 31.02
CA GLY A 656 22.88 15.01 30.39
C GLY A 656 22.95 13.81 31.35
N GLY A 657 22.60 13.99 32.62
CA GLY A 657 22.50 12.88 33.59
C GLY A 657 23.19 13.10 34.94
N ALA A 658 24.02 14.16 35.07
CA ALA A 658 24.86 14.36 36.25
C ALA A 658 24.17 15.18 37.36
N SER A 659 23.27 16.10 37.01
CA SER A 659 22.51 16.95 37.93
C SER A 659 21.02 16.92 37.60
N TRP A 660 20.21 16.38 38.51
CA TRP A 660 18.75 16.34 38.39
C TRP A 660 18.11 17.67 38.77
N LYS A 661 17.07 18.05 38.03
CA LYS A 661 16.36 19.33 38.15
C LYS A 661 14.98 19.16 38.78
N THR A 662 14.12 18.43 38.08
CA THR A 662 12.72 18.21 38.47
C THR A 662 12.44 16.72 38.41
N LYS A 663 11.78 16.19 39.44
CA LYS A 663 11.20 14.84 39.45
C LYS A 663 9.71 14.94 39.79
N VAL A 664 8.89 14.19 39.08
CA VAL A 664 7.50 13.90 39.46
C VAL A 664 7.32 12.39 39.64
N THR A 665 6.59 12.01 40.68
CA THR A 665 6.02 10.66 40.84
C THR A 665 4.52 10.80 40.59
N LEU A 666 4.02 10.06 39.60
CA LEU A 666 2.64 10.12 39.15
C LEU A 666 1.78 9.14 39.97
N VAL A 667 0.48 9.38 40.02
CA VAL A 667 -0.47 8.44 40.65
C VAL A 667 -0.70 7.18 39.81
N ASP A 668 -0.40 7.26 38.51
CA ASP A 668 -0.44 6.16 37.56
C ASP A 668 0.70 5.16 37.79
N SER A 669 0.43 3.89 37.51
CA SER A 669 1.33 2.77 37.78
C SER A 669 1.44 1.79 36.60
N SER A 670 2.54 1.03 36.56
CA SER A 670 2.81 0.01 35.54
C SER A 670 3.62 -1.15 36.11
N GLN A 671 3.55 -2.33 35.50
CA GLN A 671 4.47 -3.45 35.77
C GLN A 671 5.62 -3.55 34.75
N SER A 672 5.63 -2.68 33.75
CA SER A 672 6.67 -2.58 32.73
C SER A 672 7.35 -1.20 32.79
N LYS A 673 8.42 -0.98 32.02
CA LYS A 673 8.91 0.40 31.81
C LYS A 673 7.87 1.21 31.02
N PRO A 674 7.71 2.51 31.26
CA PRO A 674 7.01 3.39 30.32
C PRO A 674 7.86 3.63 29.06
N ALA A 675 7.23 4.03 27.97
CA ALA A 675 7.88 4.64 26.81
C ALA A 675 7.76 6.17 26.85
N LEU A 676 8.73 6.84 26.23
CA LEU A 676 8.92 8.28 26.30
C LEU A 676 9.32 8.82 24.93
N VAL A 677 8.63 9.85 24.42
CA VAL A 677 8.95 10.46 23.12
C VAL A 677 8.67 11.96 23.12
N MET A 678 9.40 12.71 22.29
CA MET A 678 9.23 14.15 22.10
C MET A 678 8.64 14.45 20.72
N ASN A 679 7.63 15.32 20.65
CA ASN A 679 7.21 15.98 19.42
C ASN A 679 7.30 17.50 19.59
N GLY A 680 8.32 18.10 19.01
CA GLY A 680 8.69 19.49 19.27
C GLY A 680 8.95 19.72 20.77
N ASN A 681 8.08 20.52 21.40
CA ASN A 681 8.13 20.81 22.84
C ASN A 681 7.17 19.96 23.69
N ILE A 682 6.42 19.04 23.09
CA ILE A 682 5.49 18.16 23.82
C ILE A 682 6.19 16.83 24.12
N LEU A 683 6.34 16.53 25.41
CA LEU A 683 6.70 15.21 25.91
C LEU A 683 5.45 14.33 25.97
N VAL A 684 5.56 13.10 25.48
CA VAL A 684 4.52 12.07 25.64
C VAL A 684 5.08 10.90 26.43
N LEU A 685 4.33 10.49 27.46
CA LEU A 685 4.57 9.30 28.25
C LEU A 685 3.52 8.25 27.88
N ALA A 686 3.94 7.04 27.52
CA ALA A 686 3.07 5.92 27.20
C ALA A 686 3.35 4.73 28.13
N TRP A 687 2.33 4.02 28.61
CA TRP A 687 2.52 2.88 29.52
C TRP A 687 1.37 1.89 29.49
N THR A 688 1.66 0.68 29.97
CA THR A 688 0.68 -0.38 30.22
C THR A 688 0.22 -0.28 31.67
N GLY A 689 -1.07 -0.13 31.92
CA GLY A 689 -1.64 0.00 33.26
C GLY A 689 -1.58 -1.31 34.06
N ARG A 690 -1.72 -1.20 35.39
CA ARG A 690 -1.90 -2.33 36.32
C ARG A 690 -3.37 -2.75 36.49
N ASP A 691 -4.26 -2.21 35.67
CA ASP A 691 -5.66 -2.65 35.62
C ASP A 691 -5.76 -4.12 35.15
N SER A 692 -6.89 -4.77 35.41
CA SER A 692 -7.10 -6.20 35.10
C SER A 692 -7.10 -6.54 33.60
N LEU A 693 -7.01 -5.52 32.74
CA LEU A 693 -6.96 -5.65 31.30
C LEU A 693 -5.58 -5.25 30.72
N ALA A 694 -4.65 -4.74 31.54
CA ALA A 694 -3.38 -4.18 31.10
C ALA A 694 -3.56 -3.17 29.95
N GLN A 695 -4.44 -2.18 30.14
CA GLN A 695 -4.75 -1.18 29.12
C GLN A 695 -3.53 -0.32 28.78
N VAL A 696 -3.36 0.03 27.51
CA VAL A 696 -2.33 1.02 27.13
C VAL A 696 -2.88 2.43 27.33
N ASN A 697 -2.05 3.29 27.89
CA ASN A 697 -2.36 4.68 28.22
C ASN A 697 -1.29 5.61 27.64
N VAL A 698 -1.68 6.85 27.35
CA VAL A 698 -0.76 7.95 27.01
C VAL A 698 -1.13 9.22 27.79
N MET A 699 -0.14 10.06 28.10
CA MET A 699 -0.34 11.40 28.68
C MET A 699 0.73 12.38 28.15
N THR A 700 0.45 13.67 28.21
CA THR A 700 1.27 14.72 27.60
C THR A 700 1.77 15.76 28.61
N CYS A 701 2.98 16.29 28.42
CA CYS A 701 3.50 17.42 29.17
C CYS A 701 4.13 18.45 28.21
N SER A 702 3.78 19.73 28.37
CA SER A 702 4.29 20.84 27.56
C SER A 702 5.31 21.73 28.27
N ASP A 703 5.55 21.51 29.57
CA ASP A 703 6.58 22.22 30.34
C ASP A 703 7.49 21.23 31.10
N LEU A 704 8.69 21.01 30.54
CA LEU A 704 9.73 20.15 31.09
C LEU A 704 10.32 20.67 32.42
N ASN A 705 10.03 21.91 32.82
CA ASN A 705 10.52 22.48 34.08
C ASN A 705 9.65 22.06 35.27
N SER A 706 8.33 22.04 35.10
CA SER A 706 7.37 21.67 36.15
C SER A 706 6.85 20.23 36.05
N LEU A 707 7.08 19.56 34.91
CA LEU A 707 6.60 18.19 34.61
C LEU A 707 5.11 17.99 34.90
N GLN A 708 4.29 19.02 34.63
CA GLN A 708 2.85 18.92 34.77
C GLN A 708 2.26 18.14 33.59
N PHE A 709 1.88 16.89 33.86
CA PHE A 709 1.24 16.02 32.87
C PHE A 709 -0.28 16.26 32.82
N SER A 710 -0.83 16.13 31.62
CA SER A 710 -2.24 16.37 31.28
C SER A 710 -2.65 15.54 30.06
N ASN A 711 -3.94 15.59 29.69
CA ASN A 711 -4.51 14.85 28.55
C ASN A 711 -4.21 13.34 28.60
N LYS A 712 -4.45 12.70 29.77
CA LYS A 712 -4.39 11.25 29.86
C LYS A 712 -5.49 10.65 28.99
N VAL A 713 -5.10 9.76 28.09
CA VAL A 713 -6.00 8.95 27.26
C VAL A 713 -5.70 7.48 27.53
N THR A 714 -6.72 6.72 27.92
CA THR A 714 -6.66 5.26 27.99
C THR A 714 -7.19 4.72 26.67
N ILE A 715 -6.44 3.86 26.00
CA ILE A 715 -6.76 3.40 24.65
C ILE A 715 -7.64 2.15 24.81
N GLY A 716 -8.95 2.34 24.71
CA GLY A 716 -9.97 1.44 25.27
C GLY A 716 -9.90 0.00 24.80
N THR A 717 -9.27 -0.30 23.67
CA THR A 717 -9.12 -1.67 23.14
C THR A 717 -7.67 -2.16 23.05
N ALA A 718 -6.68 -1.30 23.26
CA ALA A 718 -5.28 -1.71 23.35
C ALA A 718 -5.04 -2.43 24.69
N ARG A 719 -4.38 -3.58 24.62
CA ARG A 719 -4.06 -4.47 25.75
C ARG A 719 -2.62 -4.91 25.50
N ALA A 720 -1.72 -4.75 26.46
CA ALA A 720 -0.31 -5.06 26.25
C ALA A 720 0.23 -6.02 27.30
N SER A 721 1.02 -7.01 26.86
CA SER A 721 1.71 -7.95 27.76
C SER A 721 2.96 -7.32 28.40
N SER A 722 3.49 -6.24 27.83
CA SER A 722 4.71 -5.58 28.27
C SER A 722 4.65 -4.06 28.01
N THR A 723 5.81 -3.40 27.94
CA THR A 723 5.92 -1.97 27.58
C THR A 723 5.40 -1.70 26.16
N PRO A 724 4.62 -0.63 25.94
CA PRO A 724 4.32 -0.15 24.60
C PRO A 724 5.48 0.70 24.07
N ALA A 725 5.48 1.05 22.79
CA ALA A 725 6.33 2.09 22.23
C ALA A 725 5.53 3.00 21.29
N MET A 726 5.93 4.27 21.14
CA MET A 726 5.29 5.19 20.21
C MET A 726 6.27 6.22 19.66
N ASP A 727 5.98 6.72 18.47
CA ASP A 727 6.59 7.90 17.88
C ASP A 727 5.56 8.58 16.93
N PHE A 728 5.94 9.68 16.29
CA PHE A 728 5.12 10.45 15.38
C PHE A 728 5.61 10.26 13.94
N ASP A 729 4.67 10.04 13.01
CA ASP A 729 5.01 9.91 11.59
C ASP A 729 5.30 11.27 10.90
N ASN A 730 5.49 11.24 9.58
CA ASN A 730 5.80 12.44 8.79
C ASN A 730 4.70 13.49 8.77
N ASP A 731 3.44 13.07 8.94
CA ASP A 731 2.29 13.96 9.01
C ASP A 731 2.06 14.46 10.45
N GLY A 732 2.96 14.12 11.39
CA GLY A 732 2.86 14.46 12.80
C GLY A 732 1.78 13.68 13.55
N VAL A 733 1.34 12.54 13.01
CA VAL A 733 0.32 11.70 13.64
C VAL A 733 0.99 10.74 14.64
N PRO A 734 0.60 10.76 15.94
CA PRO A 734 1.12 9.79 16.89
C PRO A 734 0.70 8.36 16.53
N TRP A 735 1.67 7.45 16.59
CA TRP A 735 1.51 6.04 16.25
C TRP A 735 2.13 5.18 17.36
N LEU A 736 1.30 4.33 17.96
CA LEU A 736 1.63 3.44 19.06
C LEU A 736 1.71 1.99 18.56
N VAL A 737 2.65 1.23 19.12
CA VAL A 737 2.88 -0.20 18.89
C VAL A 737 3.08 -0.94 20.21
N TRP A 738 2.65 -2.19 20.31
CA TRP A 738 2.76 -3.02 21.53
C TRP A 738 2.68 -4.52 21.19
N ASN A 739 3.01 -5.39 22.15
CA ASN A 739 2.73 -6.83 22.06
C ASN A 739 1.42 -7.18 22.79
N GLY A 740 0.48 -7.82 22.09
CA GLY A 740 -0.86 -8.12 22.61
C GLY A 740 -0.90 -9.28 23.61
N PRO A 741 -1.98 -9.41 24.41
CA PRO A 741 -2.14 -10.47 25.39
C PRO A 741 -2.43 -11.83 24.75
N GLY A 742 -1.96 -12.90 25.39
CA GLY A 742 -2.25 -14.28 25.02
C GLY A 742 -1.01 -15.07 24.60
N PRO A 743 -1.16 -16.39 24.35
CA PRO A 743 -0.02 -17.29 24.14
C PRO A 743 0.81 -16.97 22.89
N GLN A 744 0.27 -16.20 21.96
CA GLN A 744 0.97 -15.80 20.72
C GLN A 744 1.74 -14.48 20.85
N ASN A 745 1.46 -13.62 21.85
CA ASN A 745 2.06 -12.29 22.01
C ASN A 745 2.22 -11.47 20.71
N LEU A 746 1.20 -11.47 19.84
CA LEU A 746 1.26 -10.83 18.53
C LEU A 746 1.50 -9.32 18.62
N LEU A 747 2.35 -8.79 17.77
CA LEU A 747 2.57 -7.35 17.66
C LEU A 747 1.31 -6.67 17.09
N SER A 748 0.99 -5.51 17.65
CA SER A 748 -0.16 -4.70 17.27
C SER A 748 0.20 -3.22 17.19
N SER A 749 -0.57 -2.46 16.43
CA SER A 749 -0.39 -1.01 16.31
C SER A 749 -1.71 -0.26 16.15
N ILE A 750 -1.71 1.03 16.53
CA ILE A 750 -2.81 1.97 16.32
C ILE A 750 -2.27 3.38 16.07
N THR A 751 -2.97 4.12 15.23
CA THR A 751 -2.62 5.48 14.82
C THR A 751 -3.69 6.44 15.29
N SER A 752 -3.30 7.62 15.76
CA SER A 752 -4.27 8.66 16.13
C SER A 752 -5.05 9.16 14.91
N GLU A 753 -6.29 9.56 15.13
CA GLU A 753 -7.16 10.23 14.14
C GLU A 753 -6.86 11.74 14.02
N SER A 754 -5.91 12.24 14.81
CA SER A 754 -5.48 13.64 14.79
C SER A 754 -3.96 13.75 14.94
N SER A 755 -3.41 14.96 14.77
CA SER A 755 -1.99 15.25 15.02
C SER A 755 -1.59 15.28 16.50
N ASN A 756 -2.43 14.76 17.40
CA ASN A 756 -2.17 14.69 18.84
C ASN A 756 -2.73 13.41 19.47
N THR A 757 -2.41 13.15 20.74
CA THR A 757 -2.77 11.91 21.45
C THR A 757 -4.26 11.76 21.75
N SER A 758 -5.05 12.85 21.73
CA SER A 758 -6.49 12.81 21.98
C SER A 758 -7.29 12.17 20.83
N GLY A 759 -6.66 11.95 19.66
CA GLY A 759 -7.25 11.19 18.56
C GLY A 759 -7.07 9.68 18.65
N PHE A 760 -6.47 9.14 19.72
CA PHE A 760 -6.57 7.69 19.99
C PHE A 760 -7.96 7.38 20.54
N THR A 761 -8.80 6.71 19.74
CA THR A 761 -10.19 6.37 20.10
C THR A 761 -10.34 4.90 20.51
N ASP A 762 -11.43 4.58 21.20
CA ASP A 762 -11.70 3.23 21.74
C ASP A 762 -12.12 2.19 20.68
N GLN A 763 -12.09 2.52 19.39
CA GLN A 763 -12.63 1.66 18.34
C GLN A 763 -11.71 0.46 18.01
N ARG A 764 -12.19 -0.74 18.36
CA ARG A 764 -11.47 -2.02 18.22
C ARG A 764 -10.99 -2.32 16.78
N ALA A 765 -11.73 -1.87 15.77
CA ALA A 765 -11.41 -2.06 14.35
C ALA A 765 -10.12 -1.32 13.91
N ARG A 766 -9.60 -0.37 14.71
CA ARG A 766 -8.41 0.42 14.37
C ARG A 766 -7.09 -0.22 14.82
N VAL A 767 -7.15 -1.28 15.62
CA VAL A 767 -5.97 -2.05 16.04
C VAL A 767 -5.54 -2.96 14.89
N ARG A 768 -4.38 -2.67 14.30
CA ARG A 768 -3.74 -3.54 13.30
C ARG A 768 -2.86 -4.55 14.03
N THR A 769 -3.29 -5.81 14.10
CA THR A 769 -2.49 -6.92 14.63
C THR A 769 -1.78 -7.66 13.50
N PHE A 770 -0.47 -7.86 13.66
CA PHE A 770 0.40 -8.55 12.70
C PHE A 770 0.40 -10.05 13.03
N GLN A 771 -0.26 -10.86 12.22
CA GLN A 771 -0.53 -12.28 12.53
C GLN A 771 0.72 -13.17 12.50
N ASP A 772 1.71 -12.79 11.67
CA ASP A 772 2.96 -13.53 11.47
C ASP A 772 4.11 -13.03 12.37
N ASP A 773 3.86 -12.02 13.22
CA ASP A 773 4.89 -11.33 14.02
C ASP A 773 4.51 -11.25 15.51
N SER A 774 5.26 -11.96 16.35
CA SER A 774 5.12 -11.97 17.80
C SER A 774 6.36 -11.45 18.53
N SER A 775 6.17 -11.03 19.79
CA SER A 775 7.26 -10.56 20.65
C SER A 775 7.02 -10.92 22.13
N PRO A 776 7.86 -11.74 22.78
CA PRO A 776 7.76 -12.06 24.20
C PRO A 776 7.82 -10.81 25.10
N SER A 777 8.68 -9.85 24.76
CA SER A 777 8.78 -8.54 25.39
C SER A 777 8.14 -7.43 24.54
N GLY A 778 8.04 -6.20 25.08
CA GLY A 778 7.50 -5.07 24.34
C GLY A 778 8.41 -4.63 23.17
N PRO A 779 7.88 -4.02 22.11
CA PRO A 779 8.67 -3.46 21.00
C PRO A 779 9.32 -2.12 21.35
N ALA A 780 10.26 -1.69 20.50
CA ALA A 780 10.73 -0.31 20.38
C ALA A 780 10.29 0.29 19.04
N PHE A 781 10.08 1.60 18.97
CA PHE A 781 9.55 2.28 17.77
C PHE A 781 10.17 3.66 17.62
N CYS A 782 10.59 4.03 16.40
CA CYS A 782 11.19 5.33 16.13
C CYS A 782 11.04 5.72 14.66
N ARG A 783 10.77 7.00 14.36
CA ARG A 783 10.82 7.55 13.01
C ARG A 783 12.27 7.83 12.59
N PHE A 784 12.67 7.33 11.44
CA PHE A 784 14.00 7.52 10.85
C PHE A 784 13.92 7.69 9.32
N LYS A 785 14.53 8.74 8.76
CA LYS A 785 14.53 9.09 7.33
C LYS A 785 13.14 9.04 6.70
N GLY A 786 12.15 9.49 7.46
CA GLY A 786 10.74 9.48 7.08
C GLY A 786 10.05 8.11 7.02
N ARG A 787 10.67 7.06 7.56
CA ARG A 787 10.04 5.74 7.79
C ARG A 787 9.80 5.55 9.28
N MET A 788 8.80 4.75 9.66
CA MET A 788 8.69 4.26 11.03
C MET A 788 9.42 2.92 11.12
N ILE A 789 10.35 2.79 12.06
CA ILE A 789 11.13 1.57 12.29
C ILE A 789 10.71 0.97 13.63
N MET A 790 10.35 -0.31 13.61
CA MET A 790 10.13 -1.12 14.82
C MET A 790 11.32 -2.06 15.05
N ALA A 791 11.69 -2.25 16.31
CA ALA A 791 12.62 -3.31 16.73
C ALA A 791 12.02 -4.12 17.87
N TRP A 792 12.20 -5.45 17.87
CA TRP A 792 11.59 -6.33 18.88
C TRP A 792 12.35 -7.65 19.06
N GLU A 793 11.99 -8.38 20.12
CA GLU A 793 12.47 -9.72 20.41
C GLU A 793 11.64 -10.76 19.65
N GLY A 794 12.25 -11.57 18.79
CA GLY A 794 11.56 -12.69 18.17
C GLY A 794 11.20 -13.79 19.17
N GLY A 795 10.26 -14.67 18.83
CA GLY A 795 9.96 -15.87 19.65
C GLY A 795 11.13 -16.86 19.78
N ASP A 796 12.18 -16.68 18.98
CA ASP A 796 13.48 -17.37 19.01
C ASP A 796 14.58 -16.54 19.72
N HIS A 797 14.19 -15.45 20.38
CA HIS A 797 15.05 -14.41 20.97
C HIS A 797 15.90 -13.60 19.98
N ALA A 798 15.77 -13.78 18.66
CA ALA A 798 16.52 -12.99 17.69
C ALA A 798 16.05 -11.53 17.68
N LEU A 799 16.98 -10.58 17.59
CA LEU A 799 16.62 -9.16 17.46
C LEU A 799 16.13 -8.88 16.03
N ASN A 800 14.86 -8.52 15.94
CA ASN A 800 14.15 -8.21 14.71
C ASN A 800 14.08 -6.69 14.50
N TYR A 801 14.15 -6.26 13.24
CA TYR A 801 13.93 -4.89 12.78
C TYR A 801 13.00 -4.88 11.57
N ALA A 802 12.09 -3.92 11.47
CA ALA A 802 11.27 -3.74 10.27
C ALA A 802 10.82 -2.30 10.08
N VAL A 803 10.52 -1.96 8.82
CA VAL A 803 9.73 -0.76 8.49
C VAL A 803 8.27 -1.06 8.79
N VAL A 804 7.56 -0.12 9.40
CA VAL A 804 6.11 -0.17 9.56
C VAL A 804 5.50 0.93 8.69
N GLY A 805 4.93 0.54 7.56
CA GLY A 805 4.31 1.45 6.59
C GLY A 805 2.81 1.56 6.79
N ARG A 806 2.21 2.70 6.42
CA ARG A 806 0.76 2.76 6.15
C ARG A 806 0.46 2.51 4.67
N GLY A 807 1.37 2.93 3.80
CA GLY A 807 1.45 2.65 2.38
C GLY A 807 2.54 3.52 1.74
N SER A 808 2.92 3.21 0.51
CA SER A 808 3.88 4.02 -0.26
C SER A 808 3.70 3.84 -1.77
N VAL A 809 4.38 4.70 -2.54
CA VAL A 809 4.74 4.43 -3.93
C VAL A 809 6.26 4.34 -4.01
N ALA A 810 6.78 3.15 -4.27
CA ALA A 810 8.19 2.93 -4.58
C ALA A 810 8.48 3.35 -6.02
N VAL A 811 9.56 4.09 -6.25
CA VAL A 811 9.94 4.58 -7.57
C VAL A 811 11.27 3.98 -7.97
N TYR A 812 11.28 3.30 -9.12
CA TYR A 812 12.45 2.66 -9.72
C TYR A 812 12.93 3.46 -10.93
N GLY A 813 14.23 3.43 -11.19
CA GLY A 813 14.86 4.12 -12.31
C GLY A 813 16.33 3.72 -12.49
N LEU A 814 16.99 4.35 -13.45
CA LEU A 814 18.42 4.13 -13.74
C LEU A 814 19.32 4.85 -12.72
N PHE A 815 20.41 4.20 -12.29
CA PHE A 815 21.42 4.84 -11.45
C PHE A 815 22.24 5.87 -12.23
N GLY A 816 22.55 7.01 -11.60
CA GLY A 816 23.34 8.08 -12.23
C GLY A 816 22.63 8.81 -13.38
N GLY A 817 21.41 8.42 -13.76
CA GLY A 817 20.58 9.19 -14.68
C GLY A 817 20.32 10.58 -14.10
N THR A 818 20.57 11.63 -14.89
CA THR A 818 20.32 13.01 -14.47
C THR A 818 18.85 13.20 -14.08
N ASN A 819 18.60 13.85 -12.94
CA ASN A 819 17.25 14.21 -12.48
C ASN A 819 16.49 15.13 -13.47
N ASN A 820 17.18 15.65 -14.49
CA ASN A 820 16.67 16.55 -15.51
C ASN A 820 15.79 15.78 -16.51
N LEU A 821 14.50 15.64 -16.19
CA LEU A 821 13.43 15.55 -17.21
C LEU A 821 13.06 16.96 -17.75
N ILE A 822 14.03 17.88 -17.80
CA ILE A 822 13.95 19.14 -18.53
C ILE A 822 15.32 19.37 -19.20
N GLN A 823 15.43 18.90 -20.44
CA GLN A 823 16.10 19.70 -21.45
C GLN A 823 15.06 19.88 -22.56
N HIS A 824 14.57 21.09 -22.71
CA HIS A 824 13.94 21.49 -23.97
C HIS A 824 15.04 21.42 -25.02
N ASP A 825 14.78 20.72 -26.13
CA ASP A 825 15.60 20.88 -27.32
C ASP A 825 15.45 22.33 -27.80
N GLU A 826 16.49 23.13 -27.63
CA GLU A 826 16.64 24.38 -28.37
C GLU A 826 16.92 24.03 -29.85
N LEU A 827 15.89 24.15 -30.70
CA LEU A 827 15.91 24.80 -32.03
C LEU A 827 14.55 24.74 -32.74
#